data_AF-A0A7J9T967-F1
#
_entry.id   AF-A0A7J9T967-F1
#
_cell.length_a   1.000
_cell.length_b   1.000
_cell.length_c   1.000
_cell.angle_alpha   90.00
_cell.angle_beta   90.00
_cell.angle_gamma   90.00
#
_symmetry.space_group_name_H-M   'P 1'
#
loop_
_entity.id
_entity.type
_entity.pdbx_description
1 polymer ?
#
loop_
_entity_poly.entity_id
_entity_poly.type
_entity_poly.pdbx_seq_one_letter_code
_entity_poly.pdbx_strand_id
1 'polypeptide(L)'
;MYYNGGENQPFPNTIFKRLHTFLKNNWIILIICFGLFFILSIPVVKGESAELSLSGGDAIWYDLTVDEPGLIIINSRTDGLSDCVNLYLYDPNGDEVATYEVSSLVSKASIRYNAVTTGTYKVKSYLKSADNTRNISTTSSYPLSLFPHNKRTTTDVIRGDAIWYDLTVSEPGVFGINSWTDGSSDCVNLYLYDPNGDEVATYEVSSLVSKASVTFAATITGNYRVKSYLKSADTARNISTTSSYPLSLLPHDKRTTTDVIRGDAIWYDLTVNEPGVFGINSWTDGSSDCVNLYLYDPNGDAVATYEVSSLLSKASVTYFATTTGNYRVKSSLESGDTARNISTSSPYPLSLLPHNKKTTTDVIKGDVIFYDLTVSEPGVFGINSWTDGSSDCVNLYLNDPNGNEVATYKVSSLLSKASITYAATTTGTYLVISSLESSYDARNISTSSPYPLVVRNKSDISPNATRASTDSPQIPPTPKPSLPVFPIAVSAGVTAMVGIAAAIPGNPALNCLSYHWRKIDELINGFLRAIGGKIYKKFEHTNKFKCLLNTLAKLWAKLFSVDMMQKWSQNNEIKVERHIEIIRLILAGGILFLAFSLEACRETHISEFGIKPLLFIVSLAFFAMLAEIGHDFAIKISHNSLGGKSIFKISFFGAIVTIISGWFGFVITAAGGTRISNLIDNSFKEAIAASSGAIFNLTMGFFLLLFSNYFPDFKWLVFTGAMPNLAYATFSLFPIYPFEGRDIIKGNCILWGILFFLSLMFYLLIL
;
A
#
# COMPACT_ATOMS: atom_id res chain seq x y z
N MET A 1 28.15 -73.04 42.07
CA MET A 1 27.37 -74.14 42.68
C MET A 1 26.06 -73.58 43.18
N TYR A 2 25.03 -74.42 43.27
CA TYR A 2 23.70 -74.19 43.86
C TYR A 2 23.05 -72.80 43.71
N TYR A 3 22.23 -72.72 42.66
CA TYR A 3 20.96 -72.00 42.64
C TYR A 3 20.15 -72.25 43.92
N ASN A 4 19.40 -71.25 44.40
CA ASN A 4 18.22 -71.49 45.21
C ASN A 4 17.15 -70.44 44.87
N GLY A 5 15.92 -70.88 44.60
CA GLY A 5 14.88 -70.04 43.99
C GLY A 5 14.01 -69.30 45.02
N GLY A 6 13.59 -68.09 44.69
CA GLY A 6 12.68 -67.26 45.51
C GLY A 6 11.73 -66.44 44.66
N GLU A 7 10.51 -66.95 44.50
CA GLU A 7 9.25 -66.31 44.09
C GLU A 7 9.24 -65.12 43.10
N ASN A 8 8.53 -65.31 41.98
CA ASN A 8 8.13 -64.23 41.07
C ASN A 8 7.18 -63.23 41.76
N GLN A 9 7.70 -62.14 42.32
CA GLN A 9 6.83 -61.03 42.73
C GLN A 9 6.26 -60.30 41.49
N PRO A 10 4.92 -60.08 41.41
CA PRO A 10 4.32 -59.41 40.28
C PRO A 10 4.73 -57.93 40.22
N PHE A 11 4.92 -57.41 39.00
CA PHE A 11 5.35 -56.04 38.75
C PHE A 11 4.49 -55.02 39.53
N PRO A 12 5.07 -54.03 40.23
CA PRO A 12 4.36 -53.20 41.19
C PRO A 12 3.41 -52.21 40.50
N ASN A 13 2.16 -52.65 40.34
CA ASN A 13 1.01 -51.89 39.82
C ASN A 13 0.77 -50.56 40.59
N THR A 14 1.36 -50.42 41.78
CA THR A 14 1.43 -49.19 42.58
C THR A 14 2.19 -48.04 41.91
N ILE A 15 3.15 -48.28 41.02
CA ILE A 15 3.82 -47.19 40.27
C ILE A 15 2.82 -46.54 39.31
N PHE A 16 2.12 -47.34 38.50
CA PHE A 16 1.07 -46.86 37.60
C PHE A 16 -0.06 -46.17 38.38
N LYS A 17 -0.48 -46.74 39.52
CA LYS A 17 -1.48 -46.13 40.41
C LYS A 17 -1.04 -44.78 40.98
N ARG A 18 0.24 -44.62 41.35
CA ARG A 18 0.80 -43.34 41.83
C ARG A 18 0.90 -42.30 40.71
N LEU A 19 1.38 -42.68 39.53
CA LEU A 19 1.44 -41.78 38.36
C LEU A 19 0.04 -41.31 37.94
N HIS A 20 -0.93 -42.23 37.85
CA HIS A 20 -2.32 -41.91 37.56
C HIS A 20 -2.95 -40.99 38.64
N THR A 21 -2.62 -41.20 39.92
CA THR A 21 -3.12 -40.32 41.00
C THR A 21 -2.46 -38.94 40.96
N PHE A 22 -1.17 -38.85 40.64
CA PHE A 22 -0.48 -37.58 40.45
C PHE A 22 -1.05 -36.79 39.28
N LEU A 23 -1.32 -37.43 38.15
CA LEU A 23 -1.99 -36.82 37.00
C LEU A 23 -3.41 -36.36 37.39
N LYS A 24 -4.25 -37.26 37.91
CA LYS A 24 -5.64 -36.96 38.30
C LYS A 24 -5.76 -35.78 39.27
N ASN A 25 -4.81 -35.61 40.18
CA ASN A 25 -4.82 -34.51 41.17
C ASN A 25 -4.26 -33.19 40.63
N ASN A 26 -3.37 -33.21 39.63
CA ASN A 26 -2.76 -31.99 39.05
C ASN A 26 -3.39 -31.56 37.71
N TRP A 27 -4.23 -32.38 37.09
CA TRP A 27 -4.94 -32.03 35.85
C TRP A 27 -5.77 -30.74 35.96
N ILE A 28 -6.28 -30.38 37.15
CA ILE A 28 -6.98 -29.10 37.35
C ILE A 28 -6.04 -27.90 37.16
N ILE A 29 -4.76 -28.00 37.56
CA ILE A 29 -3.77 -26.92 37.35
C ILE A 29 -3.44 -26.81 35.86
N LEU A 30 -3.22 -27.94 35.18
CA LEU A 30 -3.07 -27.97 33.71
C LEU A 30 -4.29 -27.36 33.00
N ILE A 31 -5.51 -27.76 33.36
CA ILE A 31 -6.76 -27.25 32.78
C ILE A 31 -6.98 -25.77 33.08
N ILE A 32 -6.53 -25.24 34.22
CA ILE A 32 -6.61 -23.80 34.51
C ILE A 32 -5.60 -23.00 33.67
N CYS A 33 -4.36 -23.50 33.51
CA CYS A 33 -3.36 -22.88 32.63
C CYS A 33 -3.80 -22.91 31.15
N PHE A 34 -4.25 -24.07 30.67
CA PHE A 34 -4.81 -24.23 29.31
C PHE A 34 -6.10 -23.44 29.13
N GLY A 35 -6.98 -23.38 30.13
CA GLY A 35 -8.26 -22.65 30.07
C GLY A 35 -8.08 -21.14 29.99
N LEU A 36 -7.13 -20.58 30.76
CA LEU A 36 -6.73 -19.18 30.61
C LEU A 36 -6.16 -18.89 29.22
N PHE A 37 -5.41 -19.84 28.64
CA PHE A 37 -4.88 -19.71 27.29
C PHE A 37 -5.99 -19.80 26.21
N PHE A 38 -6.93 -20.75 26.34
CA PHE A 38 -8.05 -20.94 25.42
C PHE A 38 -9.05 -19.77 25.46
N ILE A 39 -9.30 -19.18 26.64
CA ILE A 39 -10.17 -18.00 26.79
C ILE A 39 -9.51 -16.73 26.19
N LEU A 40 -8.18 -16.68 26.12
CA LEU A 40 -7.43 -15.67 25.35
C LEU A 40 -7.31 -16.01 23.85
N SER A 41 -7.71 -17.23 23.46
CA SER A 41 -7.62 -17.77 22.09
C SER A 41 -9.00 -18.06 21.49
N ILE A 42 -10.07 -17.43 22.00
CA ILE A 42 -11.37 -17.42 21.31
C ILE A 42 -11.13 -16.70 19.98
N PRO A 43 -11.37 -17.33 18.82
CA PRO A 43 -11.15 -16.67 17.55
C PRO A 43 -12.08 -15.47 17.43
N VAL A 44 -11.52 -14.33 16.98
CA VAL A 44 -12.33 -13.30 16.32
C VAL A 44 -13.07 -13.98 15.16
N VAL A 45 -14.30 -13.55 14.88
CA VAL A 45 -15.18 -14.15 13.88
C VAL A 45 -14.40 -14.43 12.58
N LYS A 46 -14.68 -15.61 12.00
CA LYS A 46 -13.94 -16.23 10.89
C LYS A 46 -13.81 -15.29 9.68
N GLY A 47 -12.79 -14.45 9.72
CA GLY A 47 -12.56 -13.42 8.72
C GLY A 47 -12.24 -14.03 7.37
N GLU A 48 -12.88 -13.50 6.32
CA GLU A 48 -12.56 -13.88 4.95
C GLU A 48 -11.26 -13.19 4.51
N SER A 49 -10.46 -13.92 3.73
CA SER A 49 -9.17 -13.49 3.23
C SER A 49 -9.19 -13.46 1.71
N ALA A 50 -8.95 -12.29 1.12
CA ALA A 50 -8.87 -12.11 -0.31
C ALA A 50 -7.42 -11.75 -0.70
N GLU A 51 -6.80 -12.60 -1.51
CA GLU A 51 -5.43 -12.43 -1.99
C GLU A 51 -5.43 -12.11 -3.49
N LEU A 52 -4.71 -11.06 -3.89
CA LEU A 52 -4.53 -10.69 -5.31
C LEU A 52 -3.13 -10.13 -5.56
N SER A 53 -2.60 -10.35 -6.76
CA SER A 53 -1.33 -9.77 -7.20
C SER A 53 -1.52 -8.31 -7.66
N LEU A 54 -0.78 -7.38 -7.06
CA LEU A 54 -0.67 -5.97 -7.46
C LEU A 54 0.77 -5.61 -7.79
N SER A 55 0.98 -4.67 -8.72
CA SER A 55 2.28 -4.04 -8.96
C SER A 55 2.29 -2.62 -8.39
N GLY A 56 3.48 -2.06 -8.09
CA GLY A 56 3.59 -0.73 -7.47
C GLY A 56 2.74 0.33 -8.19
N GLY A 57 2.00 1.12 -7.42
CA GLY A 57 1.02 2.10 -7.92
C GLY A 57 -0.41 1.57 -8.15
N ASP A 58 -0.69 0.27 -7.99
CA ASP A 58 -2.05 -0.27 -8.10
C ASP A 58 -2.84 -0.18 -6.78
N ALA A 59 -4.17 -0.19 -6.89
CA ALA A 59 -5.10 -0.32 -5.74
C ALA A 59 -6.17 -1.41 -5.97
N ILE A 60 -6.33 -2.33 -5.01
CA ILE A 60 -7.51 -3.21 -4.93
C ILE A 60 -8.61 -2.49 -4.14
N TRP A 61 -9.84 -2.63 -4.63
CA TRP A 61 -11.06 -2.33 -3.91
C TRP A 61 -11.76 -3.62 -3.46
N TYR A 62 -12.25 -3.62 -2.23
CA TYR A 62 -13.09 -4.68 -1.65
C TYR A 62 -14.37 -4.06 -1.09
N ASP A 63 -15.46 -4.82 -1.14
CA ASP A 63 -16.69 -4.48 -0.44
C ASP A 63 -16.75 -5.18 0.91
N LEU A 64 -17.26 -4.45 1.90
CA LEU A 64 -17.35 -4.89 3.28
C LEU A 64 -18.75 -4.59 3.81
N THR A 65 -19.61 -5.60 3.80
CA THR A 65 -21.00 -5.47 4.29
C THR A 65 -21.02 -5.47 5.81
N VAL A 66 -21.59 -4.42 6.40
CA VAL A 66 -21.72 -4.23 7.85
C VAL A 66 -23.20 -4.23 8.22
N ASP A 67 -23.70 -5.40 8.62
CA ASP A 67 -25.12 -5.61 8.96
C ASP A 67 -25.52 -5.00 10.33
N GLU A 68 -24.56 -4.85 11.25
CA GLU A 68 -24.74 -4.26 12.58
C GLU A 68 -23.58 -3.29 12.92
N PRO A 69 -23.86 -2.11 13.53
CA PRO A 69 -22.83 -1.16 13.94
C PRO A 69 -21.84 -1.77 14.94
N GLY A 70 -20.54 -1.66 14.67
CA GLY A 70 -19.52 -2.36 15.44
C GLY A 70 -18.08 -2.09 15.00
N LEU A 71 -17.14 -2.84 15.58
CA LEU A 71 -15.71 -2.66 15.34
C LEU A 71 -15.27 -3.41 14.06
N ILE A 72 -15.08 -2.65 12.98
CA ILE A 72 -14.35 -3.09 11.79
C ILE A 72 -12.85 -3.20 12.14
N ILE A 73 -12.24 -4.34 11.82
CA ILE A 73 -10.79 -4.53 11.83
C ILE A 73 -10.37 -5.04 10.45
N ILE A 74 -9.66 -4.22 9.69
CA ILE A 74 -9.10 -4.59 8.38
C ILE A 74 -7.59 -4.71 8.54
N ASN A 75 -7.00 -5.78 7.99
CA ASN A 75 -5.54 -5.92 7.90
C ASN A 75 -5.17 -6.30 6.47
N SER A 76 -4.21 -5.58 5.90
CA SER A 76 -3.66 -5.85 4.56
C SER A 76 -2.15 -6.05 4.65
N ARG A 77 -1.61 -6.92 3.79
CA ARG A 77 -0.21 -7.39 3.85
C ARG A 77 0.34 -7.65 2.46
N THR A 78 1.60 -7.30 2.19
CA THR A 78 2.36 -7.86 1.05
C THR A 78 3.19 -9.10 1.43
N ASP A 79 3.56 -9.87 0.41
CA ASP A 79 4.57 -10.93 0.46
C ASP A 79 6.01 -10.39 0.51
N GLY A 80 6.27 -9.18 0.00
CA GLY A 80 7.56 -8.51 0.10
C GLY A 80 7.92 -8.00 1.51
N LEU A 81 9.20 -7.66 1.68
CA LEU A 81 9.75 -7.13 2.94
C LEU A 81 9.94 -5.61 2.92
N SER A 82 9.84 -4.98 1.74
CA SER A 82 10.24 -3.60 1.49
C SER A 82 9.21 -2.81 0.67
N ASP A 83 7.93 -3.16 0.79
CA ASP A 83 6.84 -2.47 0.09
C ASP A 83 5.95 -1.71 1.09
N CYS A 84 5.41 -0.57 0.67
CA CYS A 84 4.55 0.27 1.50
C CYS A 84 3.08 0.07 1.11
N VAL A 85 2.28 -0.57 1.97
CA VAL A 85 0.84 -0.74 1.77
C VAL A 85 0.08 0.35 2.53
N ASN A 86 -0.58 1.26 1.82
CA ASN A 86 -1.58 2.14 2.44
C ASN A 86 -2.95 1.43 2.44
N LEU A 87 -3.71 1.62 3.52
CA LEU A 87 -5.12 1.24 3.60
C LEU A 87 -5.98 2.50 3.76
N TYR A 88 -7.14 2.52 3.12
CA TYR A 88 -8.19 3.52 3.30
C TYR A 88 -9.54 2.82 3.42
N LEU A 89 -10.43 3.37 4.26
CA LEU A 89 -11.77 2.88 4.52
C LEU A 89 -12.77 4.02 4.31
N TYR A 90 -13.70 3.80 3.38
CA TYR A 90 -14.79 4.72 3.09
C TYR A 90 -16.11 4.13 3.58
N ASP A 91 -16.98 4.98 4.10
CA ASP A 91 -18.30 4.59 4.61
C ASP A 91 -19.35 4.44 3.49
N PRO A 92 -20.59 4.01 3.80
CA PRO A 92 -21.65 3.87 2.80
C PRO A 92 -22.09 5.17 2.11
N ASN A 93 -21.72 6.35 2.61
CA ASN A 93 -21.95 7.64 1.96
C ASN A 93 -20.78 8.02 1.03
N GLY A 94 -19.61 7.42 1.23
CA GLY A 94 -18.37 7.71 0.51
C GLY A 94 -17.36 8.56 1.29
N ASP A 95 -17.61 8.88 2.56
CA ASP A 95 -16.67 9.65 3.37
C ASP A 95 -15.48 8.79 3.80
N GLU A 96 -14.25 9.31 3.74
CA GLU A 96 -13.07 8.62 4.29
C GLU A 96 -13.11 8.67 5.82
N VAL A 97 -13.42 7.53 6.43
CA VAL A 97 -13.61 7.40 7.89
C VAL A 97 -12.40 6.81 8.62
N ALA A 98 -11.48 6.18 7.90
CA ALA A 98 -10.16 5.83 8.43
C ALA A 98 -9.12 5.64 7.32
N THR A 99 -7.88 6.03 7.62
CA THR A 99 -6.69 5.74 6.79
C THR A 99 -5.55 5.19 7.62
N TYR A 100 -4.69 4.39 6.99
CA TYR A 100 -3.40 3.95 7.49
C TYR A 100 -2.38 4.15 6.36
N GLU A 101 -1.73 5.31 6.36
CA GLU A 101 -0.59 5.58 5.48
C GLU A 101 0.74 5.19 6.12
N VAL A 102 1.65 4.61 5.33
CA VAL A 102 2.98 4.22 5.80
C VAL A 102 4.04 5.21 5.33
N SER A 103 4.86 5.68 6.27
CA SER A 103 6.01 6.56 6.05
C SER A 103 7.35 5.82 5.91
N SER A 104 7.34 4.48 6.05
CA SER A 104 8.51 3.61 5.99
C SER A 104 8.14 2.22 5.47
N LEU A 105 9.14 1.35 5.29
CA LEU A 105 9.01 0.03 4.69
C LEU A 105 8.28 -0.96 5.62
N VAL A 106 6.95 -0.95 5.61
CA VAL A 106 6.12 -1.88 6.41
C VAL A 106 5.11 -2.59 5.51
N SER A 107 5.37 -3.86 5.21
CA SER A 107 4.50 -4.75 4.43
C SER A 107 3.22 -5.20 5.14
N LYS A 108 2.74 -4.44 6.14
CA LYS A 108 1.49 -4.69 6.87
C LYS A 108 0.81 -3.38 7.28
N ALA A 109 -0.42 -3.20 6.83
CA ALA A 109 -1.34 -2.14 7.24
C ALA A 109 -2.48 -2.69 8.11
N SER A 110 -3.03 -1.87 9.01
CA SER A 110 -4.16 -2.26 9.86
C SER A 110 -5.04 -1.06 10.21
N ILE A 111 -6.30 -1.10 9.79
CA ILE A 111 -7.34 -0.14 10.18
C ILE A 111 -8.20 -0.75 11.29
N ARG A 112 -8.59 0.08 12.26
CA ARG A 112 -9.61 -0.24 13.26
C ARG A 112 -10.58 0.92 13.34
N TYR A 113 -11.83 0.69 12.96
CA TYR A 113 -12.86 1.71 12.87
C TYR A 113 -14.15 1.22 13.54
N ASN A 114 -14.84 2.08 14.26
CA ASN A 114 -16.11 1.73 14.91
C ASN A 114 -17.27 2.25 14.06
N ALA A 115 -17.79 1.39 13.18
CA ALA A 115 -18.94 1.68 12.33
C ALA A 115 -20.14 2.12 13.17
N VAL A 116 -20.68 3.30 12.84
CA VAL A 116 -21.90 3.86 13.44
C VAL A 116 -23.12 3.68 12.54
N THR A 117 -22.89 3.38 11.26
CA THR A 117 -23.89 3.12 10.22
C THR A 117 -23.76 1.67 9.73
N THR A 118 -24.87 1.12 9.23
CA THR A 118 -24.90 -0.16 8.53
C THR A 118 -24.84 0.07 7.02
N GLY A 119 -24.42 -0.95 6.27
CA GLY A 119 -24.33 -0.91 4.81
C GLY A 119 -22.97 -1.35 4.27
N THR A 120 -22.71 -1.04 3.01
CA THR A 120 -21.49 -1.44 2.31
C THR A 120 -20.38 -0.41 2.48
N TYR A 121 -19.36 -0.75 3.26
CA TYR A 121 -18.12 0.02 3.33
C TYR A 121 -17.20 -0.35 2.16
N LYS A 122 -16.45 0.62 1.62
CA LYS A 122 -15.44 0.38 0.57
C LYS A 122 -14.04 0.37 1.18
N VAL A 123 -13.25 -0.67 0.91
CA VAL A 123 -11.86 -0.81 1.39
C VAL A 123 -10.90 -0.65 0.22
N LYS A 124 -10.02 0.36 0.27
CA LYS A 124 -8.92 0.54 -0.70
C LYS A 124 -7.61 0.05 -0.08
N SER A 125 -6.95 -0.92 -0.72
CA SER A 125 -5.57 -1.31 -0.39
C SER A 125 -4.66 -0.91 -1.55
N TYR A 126 -3.70 -0.01 -1.29
CA TYR A 126 -2.86 0.64 -2.29
C TYR A 126 -1.37 0.36 -2.07
N LEU A 127 -0.65 -0.04 -3.11
CA LEU A 127 0.78 -0.37 -3.06
C LEU A 127 1.64 0.83 -3.45
N LYS A 128 1.99 1.68 -2.49
CA LYS A 128 2.60 3.01 -2.70
C LYS A 128 3.98 2.99 -3.36
N SER A 129 4.75 1.92 -3.17
CA SER A 129 6.00 1.66 -3.90
C SER A 129 6.29 0.17 -3.90
N ALA A 130 6.55 -0.38 -5.09
CA ALA A 130 7.10 -1.71 -5.31
C ALA A 130 7.60 -1.81 -6.76
N ASP A 131 8.89 -2.13 -6.96
CA ASP A 131 9.51 -2.25 -8.29
C ASP A 131 9.01 -3.47 -9.10
N ASN A 132 8.16 -4.30 -8.50
CA ASN A 132 7.70 -5.59 -8.99
C ASN A 132 6.24 -5.83 -8.58
N THR A 133 5.62 -6.84 -9.19
CA THR A 133 4.35 -7.40 -8.72
C THR A 133 4.54 -8.13 -7.37
N ARG A 134 3.56 -7.97 -6.48
CA ARG A 134 3.49 -8.44 -5.09
C ARG A 134 2.09 -8.98 -4.81
N ASN A 135 1.97 -10.03 -4.02
CA ASN A 135 0.65 -10.49 -3.58
C ASN A 135 0.20 -9.70 -2.34
N ILE A 136 -0.92 -9.01 -2.46
CA ILE A 136 -1.60 -8.38 -1.34
C ILE A 136 -2.69 -9.31 -0.81
N SER A 137 -2.57 -9.66 0.47
CA SER A 137 -3.52 -10.43 1.25
C SER A 137 -4.27 -9.48 2.19
N THR A 138 -5.57 -9.28 1.96
CA THR A 138 -6.44 -8.45 2.81
C THR A 138 -7.45 -9.31 3.54
N THR A 139 -7.67 -8.99 4.82
CA THR A 139 -8.54 -9.70 5.76
C THR A 139 -9.41 -8.70 6.52
N SER A 140 -10.64 -9.09 6.88
CA SER A 140 -11.53 -8.25 7.70
C SER A 140 -12.27 -9.04 8.77
N SER A 141 -12.88 -8.33 9.73
CA SER A 141 -13.74 -8.87 10.79
C SER A 141 -15.21 -9.06 10.38
N TYR A 142 -15.59 -8.58 9.20
CA TYR A 142 -16.87 -8.79 8.52
C TYR A 142 -16.60 -9.48 7.15
N PRO A 143 -17.61 -10.07 6.48
CA PRO A 143 -17.44 -10.68 5.15
C PRO A 143 -16.82 -9.71 4.13
N LEU A 144 -15.90 -10.22 3.32
CA LEU A 144 -15.06 -9.40 2.44
C LEU A 144 -15.15 -9.91 0.99
N SER A 145 -16.05 -9.33 0.22
CA SER A 145 -16.14 -9.63 -1.22
C SER A 145 -15.09 -8.83 -1.98
N LEU A 146 -14.38 -9.49 -2.90
CA LEU A 146 -13.54 -8.80 -3.87
C LEU A 146 -14.46 -8.00 -4.81
N PHE A 147 -14.25 -6.69 -4.94
CA PHE A 147 -15.04 -5.94 -5.91
C PHE A 147 -14.62 -6.32 -7.34
N PRO A 148 -15.55 -6.57 -8.27
CA PRO A 148 -15.20 -6.96 -9.64
C PRO A 148 -14.43 -5.84 -10.35
N HIS A 149 -13.13 -6.02 -10.54
CA HIS A 149 -12.28 -5.09 -11.30
C HIS A 149 -12.59 -5.22 -12.79
N ASN A 150 -13.35 -4.27 -13.32
CA ASN A 150 -13.58 -4.14 -14.74
C ASN A 150 -12.30 -3.63 -15.40
N LYS A 151 -11.45 -4.54 -15.90
CA LYS A 151 -10.23 -4.18 -16.64
C LYS A 151 -10.50 -4.02 -18.13
N ARG A 152 -10.08 -2.89 -18.71
CA ARG A 152 -9.91 -2.71 -20.15
C ARG A 152 -8.44 -2.42 -20.45
N THR A 153 -7.92 -3.03 -21.51
CA THR A 153 -6.58 -2.75 -22.03
C THR A 153 -6.71 -2.36 -23.49
N THR A 154 -6.06 -1.27 -23.86
CA THR A 154 -6.02 -0.71 -25.21
C THR A 154 -4.56 -0.73 -25.67
N THR A 155 -4.30 -1.21 -26.89
CA THR A 155 -2.95 -1.36 -27.43
C THR A 155 -2.52 -0.15 -28.27
N ASP A 156 -1.23 -0.10 -28.61
CA ASP A 156 -0.66 0.79 -29.63
C ASP A 156 -0.81 2.30 -29.38
N VAL A 157 -0.90 2.67 -28.10
CA VAL A 157 -1.08 4.04 -27.59
C VAL A 157 0.26 4.78 -27.61
N ILE A 158 0.37 5.92 -28.30
CA ILE A 158 1.61 6.72 -28.31
C ILE A 158 1.47 7.97 -27.43
N ARG A 159 2.59 8.66 -27.15
CA ARG A 159 2.59 9.97 -26.48
C ARG A 159 1.53 10.89 -27.07
N GLY A 160 0.80 11.58 -26.21
CA GLY A 160 -0.27 12.51 -26.54
C GLY A 160 -1.60 11.86 -26.96
N ASP A 161 -1.73 10.53 -26.97
CA ASP A 161 -3.06 9.91 -27.05
C ASP A 161 -3.84 10.08 -25.75
N ALA A 162 -5.10 10.49 -25.90
CA ALA A 162 -6.13 10.40 -24.89
C ALA A 162 -7.09 9.24 -25.26
N ILE A 163 -7.11 8.20 -24.42
CA ILE A 163 -8.05 7.09 -24.50
C ILE A 163 -9.26 7.42 -23.65
N TRP A 164 -10.45 7.09 -24.15
CA TRP A 164 -11.72 7.41 -23.52
C TRP A 164 -12.48 6.13 -23.18
N TYR A 165 -13.06 6.12 -21.98
CA TYR A 165 -13.95 5.05 -21.53
C TYR A 165 -15.21 5.68 -20.93
N ASP A 166 -16.38 5.12 -21.23
CA ASP A 166 -17.58 5.38 -20.43
C ASP A 166 -17.56 4.49 -19.18
N LEU A 167 -18.06 5.05 -18.08
CA LEU A 167 -18.15 4.42 -16.77
C LEU A 167 -19.56 4.63 -16.20
N THR A 168 -20.41 3.62 -16.27
CA THR A 168 -21.80 3.73 -15.79
C THR A 168 -21.86 3.53 -14.27
N VAL A 169 -22.06 4.61 -13.53
CA VAL A 169 -22.22 4.63 -12.07
C VAL A 169 -23.71 4.51 -11.74
N SER A 170 -24.12 3.32 -11.29
CA SER A 170 -25.52 2.96 -11.03
C SER A 170 -26.06 3.45 -9.68
N GLU A 171 -25.17 3.72 -8.71
CA GLU A 171 -25.51 4.16 -7.36
C GLU A 171 -24.46 5.18 -6.86
N PRO A 172 -24.82 6.15 -6.00
CA PRO A 172 -23.85 7.06 -5.39
C PRO A 172 -22.86 6.31 -4.49
N GLY A 173 -21.64 6.84 -4.36
CA GLY A 173 -20.60 6.29 -3.48
C GLY A 173 -19.18 6.40 -4.03
N VAL A 174 -18.20 5.89 -3.27
CA VAL A 174 -16.79 5.93 -3.66
C VAL A 174 -16.41 4.84 -4.66
N PHE A 175 -15.65 5.25 -5.66
CA PHE A 175 -14.87 4.36 -6.52
C PHE A 175 -13.45 4.87 -6.74
N GLY A 176 -12.57 3.94 -7.13
CA GLY A 176 -11.28 4.27 -7.71
C GLY A 176 -11.24 3.95 -9.20
N ILE A 177 -10.40 4.70 -9.91
CA ILE A 177 -9.96 4.37 -11.26
C ILE A 177 -8.44 4.30 -11.21
N ASN A 178 -7.87 3.21 -11.70
CA ASN A 178 -6.42 3.11 -11.90
C ASN A 178 -6.15 3.01 -13.40
N SER A 179 -5.17 3.75 -13.91
CA SER A 179 -4.72 3.63 -15.30
C SER A 179 -3.20 3.51 -15.35
N TRP A 180 -2.68 2.56 -16.11
CA TRP A 180 -1.25 2.31 -16.21
C TRP A 180 -0.81 1.87 -17.60
N THR A 181 0.45 2.15 -17.90
CA THR A 181 1.16 1.73 -19.12
C THR A 181 2.13 0.58 -18.80
N ASP A 182 2.50 -0.20 -19.82
CA ASP A 182 3.53 -1.24 -19.73
C ASP A 182 4.97 -0.70 -19.80
N GLY A 183 5.14 0.58 -20.15
CA GLY A 183 6.43 1.29 -20.09
C GLY A 183 6.74 1.85 -18.70
N SER A 184 7.84 1.40 -18.06
CA SER A 184 8.21 1.85 -16.70
C SER A 184 8.59 3.32 -16.59
N SER A 185 8.91 4.00 -17.70
CA SER A 185 9.29 5.41 -17.77
C SER A 185 8.13 6.39 -18.03
N ASP A 186 6.94 5.90 -18.35
CA ASP A 186 6.02 6.67 -19.19
C ASP A 186 4.87 7.28 -18.39
N CYS A 187 4.76 8.61 -18.36
CA CYS A 187 3.82 9.32 -17.50
C CYS A 187 2.36 9.15 -17.99
N VAL A 188 1.50 8.50 -17.19
CA VAL A 188 0.05 8.39 -17.47
C VAL A 188 -0.70 9.40 -16.60
N ASN A 189 -1.32 10.42 -17.22
CA ASN A 189 -2.32 11.24 -16.56
C ASN A 189 -3.70 10.57 -16.64
N LEU A 190 -4.57 10.87 -15.68
CA LEU A 190 -5.92 10.33 -15.59
C LEU A 190 -6.92 11.42 -15.17
N TYR A 191 -7.93 11.67 -15.99
CA TYR A 191 -8.99 12.65 -15.72
C TYR A 191 -10.35 11.97 -15.69
N LEU A 192 -11.24 12.44 -14.81
CA LEU A 192 -12.60 11.94 -14.63
C LEU A 192 -13.59 13.09 -14.80
N TYR A 193 -14.50 12.94 -15.77
CA TYR A 193 -15.59 13.84 -16.05
C TYR A 193 -16.91 13.22 -15.58
N ASP A 194 -17.79 14.03 -15.00
CA ASP A 194 -19.11 13.59 -14.53
C ASP A 194 -20.16 13.56 -15.67
N PRO A 195 -21.41 13.11 -15.39
CA PRO A 195 -22.50 13.13 -16.36
C PRO A 195 -22.91 14.53 -16.87
N ASN A 196 -22.52 15.62 -16.20
CA ASN A 196 -22.69 17.01 -16.66
C ASN A 196 -21.47 17.50 -17.48
N GLY A 197 -20.40 16.72 -17.49
CA GLY A 197 -19.14 16.99 -18.17
C GLY A 197 -18.13 17.82 -17.40
N ASP A 198 -18.39 18.12 -16.12
CA ASP A 198 -17.42 18.81 -15.27
C ASP A 198 -16.24 17.89 -14.91
N GLU A 199 -15.02 18.43 -14.88
CA GLU A 199 -13.84 17.68 -14.43
C GLU A 199 -13.86 17.57 -12.90
N VAL A 200 -14.31 16.42 -12.39
CA VAL A 200 -14.55 16.21 -10.96
C VAL A 200 -13.37 15.55 -10.24
N ALA A 201 -12.43 14.94 -10.97
CA ALA A 201 -11.15 14.50 -10.40
C ALA A 201 -10.06 14.38 -11.48
N THR A 202 -8.81 14.66 -11.10
CA THR A 202 -7.63 14.54 -11.97
C THR A 202 -6.42 14.02 -11.21
N TYR A 203 -5.57 13.25 -11.90
CA TYR A 203 -4.25 12.84 -11.46
C TYR A 203 -3.24 13.15 -12.57
N GLU A 204 -2.55 14.28 -12.40
CA GLU A 204 -1.46 14.76 -13.25
C GLU A 204 -0.11 14.29 -12.68
N VAL A 205 0.67 13.53 -13.45
CA VAL A 205 2.02 13.12 -12.99
C VAL A 205 3.05 14.21 -13.29
N SER A 206 3.89 14.52 -12.31
CA SER A 206 5.02 15.45 -12.42
C SER A 206 6.36 14.76 -12.71
N SER A 207 6.40 13.42 -12.68
CA SER A 207 7.59 12.59 -12.84
C SER A 207 7.24 11.24 -13.48
N LEU A 208 8.25 10.42 -13.78
CA LEU A 208 8.16 9.13 -14.49
C LEU A 208 7.44 8.04 -13.66
N VAL A 209 6.12 8.15 -13.49
CA VAL A 209 5.28 7.10 -12.89
C VAL A 209 4.39 6.50 -13.98
N SER A 210 4.55 5.21 -14.22
CA SER A 210 3.80 4.44 -15.21
C SER A 210 2.31 4.27 -14.88
N LYS A 211 1.81 4.89 -13.80
CA LYS A 211 0.48 4.70 -13.23
C LYS A 211 -0.11 5.99 -12.65
N ALA A 212 -1.42 6.12 -12.82
CA ALA A 212 -2.29 7.05 -12.12
C ALA A 212 -3.35 6.28 -11.32
N SER A 213 -3.72 6.81 -10.16
CA SER A 213 -4.85 6.34 -9.35
C SER A 213 -5.69 7.53 -8.92
N VAL A 214 -6.91 7.62 -9.45
CA VAL A 214 -7.94 8.57 -9.02
C VAL A 214 -8.87 7.87 -8.03
N THR A 215 -9.42 8.61 -7.08
CA THR A 215 -10.46 8.13 -6.17
C THR A 215 -11.47 9.24 -5.97
N PHE A 216 -12.75 8.93 -6.13
CA PHE A 216 -13.82 9.90 -6.24
C PHE A 216 -15.09 9.38 -5.57
N ALA A 217 -15.80 10.27 -4.88
CA ALA A 217 -17.10 10.01 -4.28
C ALA A 217 -18.19 10.56 -5.20
N ALA A 218 -18.86 9.70 -5.97
CA ALA A 218 -19.94 10.13 -6.84
C ALA A 218 -21.20 10.42 -6.05
N THR A 219 -21.63 11.69 -6.11
CA THR A 219 -22.89 12.17 -5.54
C THR A 219 -24.09 12.02 -6.49
N ILE A 220 -23.83 11.76 -7.77
CA ILE A 220 -24.84 11.58 -8.83
C ILE A 220 -24.60 10.29 -9.62
N THR A 221 -25.68 9.67 -10.07
CA THR A 221 -25.66 8.47 -10.91
C THR A 221 -25.69 8.82 -12.40
N GLY A 222 -24.96 8.09 -13.23
CA GLY A 222 -24.97 8.30 -14.69
C GLY A 222 -23.72 7.76 -15.38
N ASN A 223 -23.53 8.14 -16.64
CA ASN A 223 -22.32 7.83 -17.39
C ASN A 223 -21.25 8.89 -17.11
N TYR A 224 -20.25 8.51 -16.31
CA TYR A 224 -19.00 9.25 -16.17
C TYR A 224 -18.08 8.95 -17.36
N ARG A 225 -17.17 9.88 -17.69
CA ARG A 225 -16.15 9.64 -18.73
C ARG A 225 -14.74 9.71 -18.18
N VAL A 226 -13.96 8.68 -18.51
CA VAL A 226 -12.58 8.49 -18.05
C VAL A 226 -11.63 8.76 -19.20
N LYS A 227 -10.69 9.69 -19.00
CA LYS A 227 -9.64 10.05 -19.97
C LYS A 227 -8.28 9.60 -19.43
N SER A 228 -7.72 8.56 -20.02
CA SER A 228 -6.35 8.11 -19.75
C SER A 228 -5.41 8.69 -20.82
N TYR A 229 -4.40 9.45 -20.41
CA TYR A 229 -3.56 10.24 -21.33
C TYR A 229 -2.06 9.98 -21.15
N LEU A 230 -1.34 9.69 -22.23
CA LEU A 230 0.08 9.33 -22.19
C LEU A 230 0.97 10.58 -22.40
N LYS A 231 1.38 11.22 -21.30
CA LYS A 231 2.11 12.51 -21.28
C LYS A 231 3.54 12.41 -21.82
N SER A 232 4.20 11.26 -21.66
CA SER A 232 5.53 10.97 -22.23
C SER A 232 5.70 9.48 -22.54
N ALA A 233 5.89 9.13 -23.82
CA ALA A 233 6.25 7.78 -24.29
C ALA A 233 6.72 7.84 -25.75
N ASP A 234 8.02 7.71 -26.01
CA ASP A 234 8.59 7.89 -27.36
C ASP A 234 8.37 6.66 -28.28
N THR A 235 7.59 5.67 -27.82
CA THR A 235 7.18 4.46 -28.55
C THR A 235 5.77 4.06 -28.11
N ALA A 236 5.09 3.23 -28.89
CA ALA A 236 3.74 2.75 -28.59
C ALA A 236 3.69 1.86 -27.32
N ARG A 237 2.53 1.88 -26.65
CA ARG A 237 2.29 1.26 -25.34
C ARG A 237 0.89 0.67 -25.20
N ASN A 238 0.74 -0.21 -24.22
CA ASN A 238 -0.53 -0.80 -23.82
C ASN A 238 -1.03 -0.11 -22.55
N ILE A 239 -2.01 0.79 -22.67
CA ILE A 239 -2.67 1.36 -21.49
C ILE A 239 -3.76 0.41 -21.00
N SER A 240 -3.64 0.01 -19.75
CA SER A 240 -4.67 -0.69 -18.98
C SER A 240 -5.36 0.28 -18.03
N THR A 241 -6.69 0.29 -18.05
CA THR A 241 -7.51 1.05 -17.10
C THR A 241 -8.45 0.09 -16.36
N THR A 242 -8.53 0.20 -15.04
CA THR A 242 -9.51 -0.49 -14.19
C THR A 242 -10.40 0.50 -13.46
N SER A 243 -11.65 0.11 -13.26
CA SER A 243 -12.53 0.69 -12.25
C SER A 243 -13.38 -0.41 -11.60
N SER A 244 -14.03 -0.04 -10.50
CA SER A 244 -15.07 -0.84 -9.85
C SER A 244 -16.31 -0.93 -10.76
N TYR A 245 -16.80 0.20 -11.25
CA TYR A 245 -17.96 0.25 -12.14
C TYR A 245 -17.66 -0.28 -13.55
N PRO A 246 -18.69 -0.70 -14.33
CA PRO A 246 -18.50 -1.21 -15.68
C PRO A 246 -17.82 -0.18 -16.60
N LEU A 247 -16.64 -0.53 -17.12
CA LEU A 247 -15.93 0.23 -18.14
C LEU A 247 -16.26 -0.29 -19.54
N SER A 248 -16.71 0.59 -20.43
CA SER A 248 -16.70 0.39 -21.88
C SER A 248 -15.65 1.29 -22.51
N LEU A 249 -14.71 0.70 -23.26
CA LEU A 249 -13.80 1.46 -24.12
C LEU A 249 -14.63 2.11 -25.22
N LEU A 250 -14.58 3.44 -25.34
CA LEU A 250 -15.21 4.13 -26.46
C LEU A 250 -14.43 3.78 -27.75
N PRO A 251 -15.11 3.37 -28.83
CA PRO A 251 -14.45 3.02 -30.07
C PRO A 251 -13.87 4.27 -30.73
N HIS A 252 -12.54 4.36 -30.82
CA HIS A 252 -11.89 5.43 -31.57
C HIS A 252 -12.00 5.16 -33.06
N ASP A 253 -12.81 5.95 -33.77
CA ASP A 253 -12.65 6.07 -35.21
C ASP A 253 -11.35 6.83 -35.48
N LYS A 254 -10.58 6.38 -36.48
CA LYS A 254 -9.28 6.94 -36.83
C LYS A 254 -9.20 7.11 -38.34
N ARG A 255 -9.00 8.35 -38.78
CA ARG A 255 -8.82 8.71 -40.19
C ARG A 255 -7.41 9.25 -40.40
N THR A 256 -6.63 8.56 -41.21
CA THR A 256 -5.31 9.02 -41.67
C THR A 256 -5.43 9.56 -43.09
N THR A 257 -4.74 10.65 -43.36
CA THR A 257 -4.72 11.35 -44.65
C THR A 257 -3.28 11.64 -45.02
N THR A 258 -2.91 11.32 -46.26
CA THR A 258 -1.54 11.41 -46.77
C THR A 258 -1.24 12.78 -47.37
N ASP A 259 0.03 13.03 -47.69
CA ASP A 259 0.48 14.14 -48.56
C ASP A 259 0.17 15.56 -48.06
N VAL A 260 0.05 15.70 -46.74
CA VAL A 260 -0.16 16.97 -46.03
C VAL A 260 1.17 17.70 -45.92
N ILE A 261 1.28 18.92 -46.45
CA ILE A 261 2.47 19.77 -46.28
C ILE A 261 2.15 20.94 -45.35
N ARG A 262 3.21 21.60 -44.86
CA ARG A 262 3.10 22.86 -44.12
C ARG A 262 2.30 23.88 -44.93
N GLY A 263 1.15 24.29 -44.42
CA GLY A 263 0.17 25.03 -45.21
C GLY A 263 -1.22 24.42 -45.13
N ASP A 264 -1.29 23.11 -45.37
CA ASP A 264 -2.54 22.38 -45.52
C ASP A 264 -3.33 22.28 -44.20
N ALA A 265 -4.65 22.16 -44.33
CA ALA A 265 -5.54 21.74 -43.25
C ALA A 265 -6.54 20.72 -43.79
N ILE A 266 -6.64 19.59 -43.11
CA ILE A 266 -7.65 18.57 -43.34
C ILE A 266 -8.88 18.90 -42.50
N TRP A 267 -10.05 18.59 -43.05
CA TRP A 267 -11.32 18.72 -42.38
C TRP A 267 -11.98 17.36 -42.22
N TYR A 268 -12.65 17.16 -41.09
CA TYR A 268 -13.48 15.99 -40.83
C TYR A 268 -14.83 16.44 -40.28
N ASP A 269 -15.92 15.82 -40.73
CA ASP A 269 -17.20 15.87 -40.01
C ASP A 269 -17.16 14.86 -38.85
N LEU A 270 -17.71 15.24 -37.71
CA LEU A 270 -17.78 14.46 -36.49
C LEU A 270 -19.23 14.43 -35.97
N THR A 271 -19.92 13.31 -36.12
CA THR A 271 -21.33 13.20 -35.73
C THR A 271 -21.48 12.83 -34.26
N VAL A 272 -21.74 13.83 -33.41
CA VAL A 272 -21.95 13.69 -31.97
C VAL A 272 -23.42 13.39 -31.71
N ASN A 273 -23.72 12.13 -31.37
CA ASN A 273 -25.09 11.63 -31.22
C ASN A 273 -25.74 11.89 -29.85
N GLU A 274 -24.96 12.28 -28.85
CA GLU A 274 -25.39 12.53 -27.47
C GLU A 274 -24.53 13.65 -26.85
N PRO A 275 -25.09 14.49 -25.95
CA PRO A 275 -24.29 15.41 -25.15
C PRO A 275 -23.27 14.67 -24.26
N GLY A 276 -22.10 15.27 -24.02
CA GLY A 276 -21.04 14.60 -23.25
C GLY A 276 -19.64 15.13 -23.53
N VAL A 277 -18.68 14.79 -22.66
CA VAL A 277 -17.26 15.12 -22.88
C VAL A 277 -16.65 14.16 -23.89
N PHE A 278 -15.87 14.68 -24.83
CA PHE A 278 -15.05 13.86 -25.71
C PHE A 278 -13.72 14.53 -25.99
N GLY A 279 -12.75 13.71 -26.38
CA GLY A 279 -11.47 14.17 -26.89
C GLY A 279 -11.32 13.92 -28.37
N ILE A 280 -10.61 14.82 -29.05
CA ILE A 280 -10.11 14.61 -30.40
C ILE A 280 -8.58 14.65 -30.32
N ASN A 281 -7.91 13.68 -30.90
CA ASN A 281 -6.46 13.66 -31.02
C ASN A 281 -6.09 13.81 -32.50
N SER A 282 -5.06 14.59 -32.82
CA SER A 282 -4.55 14.75 -34.19
C SER A 282 -3.04 14.77 -34.20
N TRP A 283 -2.39 13.97 -35.04
CA TRP A 283 -0.93 13.81 -35.04
C TRP A 283 -0.34 13.55 -36.43
N THR A 284 0.92 13.90 -36.59
CA THR A 284 1.75 13.68 -37.79
C THR A 284 2.74 12.53 -37.54
N ASP A 285 3.27 11.95 -38.61
CA ASP A 285 4.34 10.94 -38.58
C ASP A 285 5.75 11.55 -38.50
N GLY A 286 5.91 12.85 -38.71
CA GLY A 286 7.16 13.57 -38.46
C GLY A 286 7.34 13.95 -36.99
N SER A 287 8.51 13.68 -36.42
CA SER A 287 8.78 13.89 -34.98
C SER A 287 8.99 15.35 -34.55
N SER A 288 8.94 16.31 -35.49
CA SER A 288 9.25 17.72 -35.24
C SER A 288 8.33 18.71 -35.95
N ASP A 289 7.20 18.28 -36.51
CA ASP A 289 6.23 19.20 -37.11
C ASP A 289 5.19 19.64 -36.07
N CYS A 290 4.65 20.86 -36.19
CA CYS A 290 3.59 21.37 -35.32
C CYS A 290 2.22 21.07 -35.94
N VAL A 291 1.37 20.32 -35.21
CA VAL A 291 -0.02 20.03 -35.60
C VAL A 291 -0.97 20.85 -34.74
N ASN A 292 -1.74 21.76 -35.37
CA ASN A 292 -2.81 22.49 -34.69
C ASN A 292 -4.15 21.79 -34.93
N LEU A 293 -5.05 21.88 -33.94
CA LEU A 293 -6.34 21.20 -33.93
C LEU A 293 -7.44 22.16 -33.46
N TYR A 294 -8.49 22.31 -34.26
CA TYR A 294 -9.63 23.18 -33.96
C TYR A 294 -10.93 22.36 -34.05
N LEU A 295 -11.84 22.62 -33.13
CA LEU A 295 -13.19 22.04 -33.10
C LEU A 295 -14.22 23.16 -33.25
N TYR A 296 -15.07 23.00 -34.26
CA TYR A 296 -16.21 23.86 -34.54
C TYR A 296 -17.51 23.13 -34.23
N ASP A 297 -18.48 23.83 -33.65
CA ASP A 297 -19.79 23.27 -33.32
C ASP A 297 -20.74 23.20 -34.56
N PRO A 298 -21.96 22.66 -34.42
CA PRO A 298 -22.93 22.59 -35.52
C PRO A 298 -23.43 23.95 -36.04
N ASN A 299 -23.26 25.05 -35.29
CA ASN A 299 -23.56 26.42 -35.76
C ASN A 299 -22.39 27.00 -36.55
N GLY A 300 -21.17 26.58 -36.20
CA GLY A 300 -19.91 26.93 -36.83
C GLY A 300 -18.95 27.72 -35.95
N ASP A 301 -19.26 27.89 -34.67
CA ASP A 301 -18.42 28.61 -33.73
C ASP A 301 -17.24 27.74 -33.27
N ALA A 302 -16.06 28.34 -33.12
CA ALA A 302 -14.86 27.66 -32.66
C ALA A 302 -14.93 27.40 -31.14
N VAL A 303 -15.44 26.23 -30.76
CA VAL A 303 -15.70 25.88 -29.35
C VAL A 303 -14.52 25.28 -28.60
N ALA A 304 -13.50 24.78 -29.31
CA ALA A 304 -12.20 24.44 -28.72
C ALA A 304 -11.07 24.54 -29.74
N THR A 305 -9.85 24.81 -29.27
CA THR A 305 -8.66 25.01 -30.12
C THR A 305 -7.38 24.65 -29.37
N TYR A 306 -6.43 24.04 -30.08
CA TYR A 306 -5.08 23.72 -29.61
C TYR A 306 -4.07 24.13 -30.69
N GLU A 307 -3.32 25.20 -30.43
CA GLU A 307 -2.27 25.74 -31.29
C GLU A 307 -0.91 25.54 -30.61
N VAL A 308 0.11 25.10 -31.37
CA VAL A 308 1.35 24.59 -30.77
C VAL A 308 2.54 25.48 -31.06
N SER A 309 2.95 26.27 -30.06
CA SER A 309 4.14 27.14 -30.12
C SER A 309 5.49 26.39 -30.06
N SER A 310 5.51 25.07 -30.27
CA SER A 310 6.70 24.22 -30.14
C SER A 310 6.54 22.90 -30.92
N LEU A 311 7.64 22.18 -31.13
CA LEU A 311 7.72 21.01 -32.01
C LEU A 311 7.04 19.75 -31.41
N LEU A 312 5.73 19.79 -31.16
CA LEU A 312 4.93 18.62 -30.82
C LEU A 312 4.18 18.14 -32.05
N SER A 313 4.49 16.91 -32.47
CA SER A 313 3.84 16.18 -33.57
C SER A 313 2.38 15.80 -33.31
N LYS A 314 1.74 16.38 -32.28
CA LYS A 314 0.42 15.99 -31.80
C LYS A 314 -0.31 17.11 -31.06
N ALA A 315 -1.60 17.22 -31.36
CA ALA A 315 -2.58 17.97 -30.62
C ALA A 315 -3.60 17.04 -29.96
N SER A 316 -4.14 17.47 -28.82
CA SER A 316 -5.31 16.87 -28.19
C SER A 316 -6.23 17.98 -27.70
N VAL A 317 -7.49 17.92 -28.14
CA VAL A 317 -8.58 18.81 -27.70
C VAL A 317 -9.53 17.99 -26.82
N THR A 318 -10.16 18.63 -25.84
CA THR A 318 -11.22 18.02 -25.01
C THR A 318 -12.33 19.04 -24.84
N TYR A 319 -13.57 18.62 -25.06
CA TYR A 319 -14.73 19.50 -25.13
C TYR A 319 -15.99 18.78 -24.62
N PHE A 320 -16.90 19.53 -24.00
CA PHE A 320 -18.22 19.06 -23.60
C PHE A 320 -19.27 19.50 -24.63
N ALA A 321 -19.79 18.55 -25.42
CA ALA A 321 -20.94 18.82 -26.28
C ALA A 321 -22.18 19.08 -25.43
N THR A 322 -22.65 20.33 -25.43
CA THR A 322 -23.98 20.72 -24.94
C THR A 322 -25.09 20.40 -25.94
N THR A 323 -24.74 20.24 -27.22
CA THR A 323 -25.66 19.96 -28.34
C THR A 323 -25.19 18.77 -29.16
N THR A 324 -26.14 18.01 -29.70
CA THR A 324 -25.91 16.94 -30.67
C THR A 324 -25.87 17.50 -32.09
N GLY A 325 -25.12 16.85 -33.00
CA GLY A 325 -25.05 17.26 -34.40
C GLY A 325 -23.71 16.93 -35.06
N ASN A 326 -23.50 17.48 -36.25
CA ASN A 326 -22.22 17.40 -36.97
C ASN A 326 -21.32 18.55 -36.52
N TYR A 327 -20.33 18.22 -35.70
CA TYR A 327 -19.19 19.10 -35.40
C TYR A 327 -18.18 19.02 -36.54
N ARG A 328 -17.33 20.05 -36.70
CA ARG A 328 -16.24 20.03 -37.68
C ARG A 328 -14.87 20.11 -37.01
N VAL A 329 -13.97 19.24 -37.46
CA VAL A 329 -12.60 19.13 -36.95
C VAL A 329 -11.64 19.62 -38.02
N LYS A 330 -10.81 20.62 -37.70
CA LYS A 330 -9.72 21.12 -38.56
C LYS A 330 -8.39 20.66 -37.98
N SER A 331 -7.66 19.82 -38.69
CA SER A 331 -6.28 19.40 -38.36
C SER A 331 -5.32 20.02 -39.36
N SER A 332 -4.37 20.85 -38.92
CA SER A 332 -3.49 21.61 -39.84
C SER A 332 -2.02 21.59 -39.45
N LEU A 333 -1.14 21.53 -40.45
CA LEU A 333 0.31 21.53 -40.26
C LEU A 333 0.89 22.96 -40.34
N GLU A 334 1.61 23.39 -39.30
CA GLU A 334 2.20 24.74 -39.19
C GLU A 334 3.71 24.80 -39.47
N SER A 335 4.43 23.69 -39.23
CA SER A 335 5.85 23.52 -39.59
C SER A 335 6.09 22.21 -40.36
N GLY A 336 7.32 21.97 -40.85
CA GLY A 336 7.69 20.75 -41.57
C GLY A 336 7.73 20.91 -43.09
N ASP A 337 8.93 20.94 -43.66
CA ASP A 337 9.17 21.29 -45.09
C ASP A 337 8.96 20.11 -46.07
N THR A 338 8.25 19.07 -45.65
CA THR A 338 8.02 17.83 -46.40
C THR A 338 6.64 17.27 -46.12
N ALA A 339 6.12 16.45 -47.02
CA ALA A 339 4.82 15.81 -46.88
C ALA A 339 4.75 14.88 -45.65
N ARG A 340 3.53 14.78 -45.08
CA ARG A 340 3.20 14.06 -43.85
C ARG A 340 1.89 13.32 -43.93
N ASN A 341 1.74 12.32 -43.07
CA ASN A 341 0.52 11.59 -42.84
C ASN A 341 -0.14 12.10 -41.54
N ILE A 342 -1.12 13.01 -41.64
CA ILE A 342 -1.90 13.40 -40.46
C ILE A 342 -2.94 12.31 -40.17
N SER A 343 -2.94 11.81 -38.94
CA SER A 343 -3.98 10.96 -38.37
C SER A 343 -4.80 11.75 -37.37
N THR A 344 -6.13 11.71 -37.49
CA THR A 344 -7.06 12.27 -36.50
C THR A 344 -7.95 11.15 -35.95
N SER A 345 -8.22 11.13 -34.64
CA SER A 345 -9.11 10.15 -33.99
C SER A 345 -10.06 10.79 -32.98
N SER A 346 -11.22 10.15 -32.79
CA SER A 346 -12.29 10.59 -31.87
C SER A 346 -13.16 9.40 -31.45
N PRO A 347 -13.81 9.42 -30.26
CA PRO A 347 -14.76 8.39 -29.85
C PRO A 347 -16.11 8.43 -30.59
N TYR A 348 -16.38 9.46 -31.39
CA TYR A 348 -17.53 9.53 -32.30
C TYR A 348 -17.08 9.32 -33.76
N PRO A 349 -17.97 8.90 -34.69
CA PRO A 349 -17.61 8.64 -36.08
C PRO A 349 -17.03 9.86 -36.80
N LEU A 350 -15.90 9.67 -37.48
CA LEU A 350 -15.18 10.69 -38.25
C LEU A 350 -15.32 10.43 -39.74
N SER A 351 -15.91 11.37 -40.48
CA SER A 351 -15.90 11.36 -41.94
C SER A 351 -14.83 12.32 -42.45
N LEU A 352 -13.85 11.82 -43.21
CA LEU A 352 -12.85 12.66 -43.87
C LEU A 352 -13.50 13.46 -45.02
N LEU A 353 -13.51 14.78 -44.92
CA LEU A 353 -13.99 15.63 -46.01
C LEU A 353 -12.97 15.63 -47.18
N PRO A 354 -13.43 15.67 -48.45
CA PRO A 354 -12.53 15.56 -49.59
C PRO A 354 -11.51 16.72 -49.65
N HIS A 355 -10.23 16.42 -49.46
CA HIS A 355 -9.16 17.43 -49.53
C HIS A 355 -8.89 17.83 -50.99
N ASN A 356 -9.73 18.72 -51.53
CA ASN A 356 -9.62 19.23 -52.89
C ASN A 356 -8.45 20.20 -52.98
N LYS A 357 -7.30 19.74 -53.45
CA LYS A 357 -6.07 20.52 -53.63
C LYS A 357 -5.87 20.87 -55.11
N LYS A 358 -5.62 22.15 -55.40
CA LYS A 358 -5.29 22.66 -56.74
C LYS A 358 -4.00 23.49 -56.68
N THR A 359 -3.00 23.06 -57.44
CA THR A 359 -1.74 23.79 -57.59
C THR A 359 -1.70 24.44 -58.97
N THR A 360 -1.38 25.73 -59.00
CA THR A 360 -1.13 26.53 -60.20
C THR A 360 0.35 26.86 -60.23
N THR A 361 1.00 26.63 -61.37
CA THR A 361 2.45 26.83 -61.53
C THR A 361 2.78 28.23 -62.06
N ASP A 362 4.06 28.59 -61.97
CA ASP A 362 4.66 29.74 -62.66
C ASP A 362 4.07 31.12 -62.31
N VAL A 363 3.51 31.26 -61.10
CA VAL A 363 2.84 32.45 -60.60
C VAL A 363 3.87 33.49 -60.16
N ILE A 364 3.78 34.72 -60.68
CA ILE A 364 4.70 35.81 -60.32
C ILE A 364 4.02 36.86 -59.41
N LYS A 365 4.84 37.72 -58.78
CA LYS A 365 4.33 38.86 -57.99
C LYS A 365 3.29 39.68 -58.76
N GLY A 366 2.13 39.88 -58.14
CA GLY A 366 1.01 40.64 -58.70
C GLY A 366 0.04 39.81 -59.55
N ASP A 367 0.32 38.52 -59.80
CA ASP A 367 -0.70 37.62 -60.34
C ASP A 367 -1.77 37.27 -59.29
N VAL A 368 -2.96 37.00 -59.82
CA VAL A 368 -4.17 36.68 -59.07
C VAL A 368 -4.81 35.45 -59.71
N ILE A 369 -5.02 34.42 -58.89
CA ILE A 369 -5.65 33.16 -59.27
C ILE A 369 -7.05 33.14 -58.69
N PHE A 370 -8.00 32.69 -59.49
CA PHE A 370 -9.41 32.63 -59.13
C PHE A 370 -9.85 31.17 -59.14
N TYR A 371 -10.52 30.74 -58.08
CA TYR A 371 -11.10 29.40 -57.98
C TYR A 371 -12.59 29.50 -57.69
N ASP A 372 -13.39 28.76 -58.44
CA ASP A 372 -14.79 28.51 -58.14
C ASP A 372 -14.88 27.37 -57.12
N LEU A 373 -15.48 27.68 -55.96
CA LEU A 373 -15.63 26.81 -54.80
C LEU A 373 -17.10 26.47 -54.59
N THR A 374 -17.51 25.24 -54.93
CA THR A 374 -18.92 24.84 -54.89
C THR A 374 -19.29 24.25 -53.53
N VAL A 375 -19.87 25.08 -52.66
CA VAL A 375 -20.35 24.71 -51.32
C VAL A 375 -21.74 24.10 -51.42
N SER A 376 -21.85 22.79 -51.17
CA SER A 376 -23.08 22.01 -51.37
C SER A 376 -24.08 22.07 -50.22
N GLU A 377 -23.65 22.51 -49.04
CA GLU A 377 -24.42 22.54 -47.78
C GLU A 377 -23.94 23.71 -46.90
N PRO A 378 -24.79 24.30 -46.04
CA PRO A 378 -24.33 25.27 -45.04
C PRO A 378 -23.40 24.62 -44.00
N GLY A 379 -22.48 25.40 -43.45
CA GLY A 379 -21.53 24.96 -42.41
C GLY A 379 -20.15 25.60 -42.52
N VAL A 380 -19.23 25.21 -41.63
CA VAL A 380 -17.85 25.73 -41.62
C VAL A 380 -17.01 25.03 -42.67
N PHE A 381 -16.19 25.79 -43.38
CA PHE A 381 -15.06 25.26 -44.14
C PHE A 381 -13.83 26.14 -44.00
N GLY A 382 -12.67 25.54 -44.27
CA GLY A 382 -11.40 26.25 -44.40
C GLY A 382 -10.93 26.25 -45.84
N ILE A 383 -10.50 27.41 -46.31
CA ILE A 383 -9.66 27.54 -47.49
C ILE A 383 -8.25 27.85 -47.00
N ASN A 384 -7.27 27.10 -47.48
CA ASN A 384 -5.86 27.43 -47.30
C ASN A 384 -5.26 27.74 -48.67
N SER A 385 -4.43 28.77 -48.77
CA SER A 385 -3.65 29.07 -49.96
C SER A 385 -2.22 29.36 -49.54
N TRP A 386 -1.25 28.72 -50.19
CA TRP A 386 0.16 28.83 -49.81
C TRP A 386 1.07 28.66 -51.03
N THR A 387 2.33 29.01 -50.85
CA THR A 387 3.38 29.02 -51.87
C THR A 387 4.54 28.10 -51.48
N ASP A 388 5.26 27.58 -52.48
CA ASP A 388 6.43 26.72 -52.29
C ASP A 388 7.71 27.48 -51.89
N GLY A 389 7.72 28.81 -52.04
CA GLY A 389 8.76 29.67 -51.48
C GLY A 389 8.50 30.05 -50.02
N SER A 390 9.52 29.95 -49.18
CA SER A 390 9.41 30.08 -47.72
C SER A 390 9.31 31.51 -47.17
N SER A 391 9.27 32.52 -48.04
CA SER A 391 9.29 33.95 -47.67
C SER A 391 8.39 34.85 -48.52
N ASP A 392 7.58 34.28 -49.42
CA ASP A 392 6.68 35.05 -50.30
C ASP A 392 5.31 35.29 -49.62
N CYS A 393 4.68 36.45 -49.83
CA CYS A 393 3.42 36.80 -49.15
C CYS A 393 2.20 36.41 -50.01
N VAL A 394 1.37 35.48 -49.52
CA VAL A 394 0.10 35.09 -50.17
C VAL A 394 -1.06 35.77 -49.46
N ASN A 395 -1.88 36.52 -50.20
CA ASN A 395 -3.18 37.00 -49.73
C ASN A 395 -4.29 36.09 -50.24
N LEU A 396 -5.36 35.96 -49.45
CA LEU A 396 -6.53 35.15 -49.75
C LEU A 396 -7.81 35.94 -49.48
N TYR A 397 -8.75 35.90 -50.42
CA TYR A 397 -10.07 36.54 -50.32
C TYR A 397 -11.14 35.50 -50.65
N LEU A 398 -12.30 35.63 -50.02
CA LEU A 398 -13.47 34.79 -50.22
C LEU A 398 -14.69 35.67 -50.45
N ASN A 399 -15.32 35.51 -51.61
CA ASN A 399 -16.59 36.16 -51.92
C ASN A 399 -17.75 35.14 -51.92
N ASP A 400 -18.91 35.57 -51.43
CA ASP A 400 -20.15 34.79 -51.46
C ASP A 400 -20.69 34.58 -52.89
N PRO A 401 -21.72 33.73 -53.09
CA PRO A 401 -22.37 33.54 -54.39
C PRO A 401 -23.03 34.78 -54.99
N ASN A 402 -23.13 35.89 -54.24
CA ASN A 402 -23.63 37.18 -54.72
C ASN A 402 -22.49 38.13 -55.14
N GLY A 403 -21.22 37.73 -54.93
CA GLY A 403 -20.03 38.53 -55.22
C GLY A 403 -19.53 39.40 -54.06
N ASN A 404 -20.16 39.36 -52.89
CA ASN A 404 -19.71 40.09 -51.69
C ASN A 404 -18.48 39.41 -51.09
N GLU A 405 -17.35 40.11 -50.97
CA GLU A 405 -16.21 39.66 -50.15
C GLU A 405 -16.66 39.55 -48.67
N VAL A 406 -16.73 38.31 -48.17
CA VAL A 406 -17.21 37.94 -46.83
C VAL A 406 -16.09 37.57 -45.87
N ALA A 407 -14.90 37.20 -46.37
CA ALA A 407 -13.72 37.00 -45.56
C ALA A 407 -12.45 37.31 -46.36
N THR A 408 -11.44 37.86 -45.68
CA THR A 408 -10.16 38.25 -46.28
C THR A 408 -9.03 38.01 -45.28
N TYR A 409 -7.94 37.40 -45.75
CA TYR A 409 -6.70 37.22 -45.01
C TYR A 409 -5.57 37.89 -45.79
N LYS A 410 -5.04 39.00 -45.23
CA LYS A 410 -3.87 39.71 -45.78
C LYS A 410 -2.64 39.45 -44.93
N VAL A 411 -1.57 39.03 -45.57
CA VAL A 411 -0.28 38.70 -44.94
C VAL A 411 0.57 39.97 -44.83
N SER A 412 0.99 40.31 -43.61
CA SER A 412 1.79 41.52 -43.30
C SER A 412 3.27 41.23 -42.98
N SER A 413 3.70 39.99 -43.13
CA SER A 413 5.06 39.50 -42.84
C SER A 413 5.40 38.32 -43.74
N LEU A 414 6.60 37.73 -43.66
CA LEU A 414 7.08 36.68 -44.58
C LEU A 414 6.42 35.30 -44.32
N LEU A 415 5.09 35.22 -44.41
CA LEU A 415 4.30 34.01 -44.25
C LEU A 415 3.84 33.50 -45.62
N SER A 416 4.37 32.36 -46.03
CA SER A 416 4.03 31.66 -47.27
C SER A 416 2.62 31.06 -47.30
N LYS A 417 1.73 31.45 -46.38
CA LYS A 417 0.41 30.84 -46.13
C LYS A 417 -0.62 31.90 -45.77
N ALA A 418 -1.79 31.78 -46.38
CA ALA A 418 -3.06 32.35 -45.92
C ALA A 418 -4.06 31.24 -45.58
N SER A 419 -4.92 31.49 -44.58
CA SER A 419 -6.02 30.59 -44.22
C SER A 419 -7.25 31.42 -43.89
N ILE A 420 -8.38 31.11 -44.53
CA ILE A 420 -9.70 31.59 -44.17
C ILE A 420 -10.46 30.40 -43.60
N THR A 421 -10.99 30.51 -42.38
CA THR A 421 -12.13 29.70 -41.94
C THR A 421 -13.38 30.55 -42.09
N TYR A 422 -14.45 30.00 -42.67
CA TYR A 422 -15.72 30.71 -42.88
C TYR A 422 -16.92 29.79 -42.60
N ALA A 423 -17.94 30.33 -41.92
CA ALA A 423 -19.21 29.66 -41.68
C ALA A 423 -20.23 30.09 -42.75
N ALA A 424 -20.47 29.22 -43.74
CA ALA A 424 -21.42 29.52 -44.81
C ALA A 424 -22.86 29.24 -44.38
N THR A 425 -23.68 30.29 -44.40
CA THR A 425 -25.14 30.23 -44.18
C THR A 425 -25.92 29.88 -45.45
N THR A 426 -25.26 29.89 -46.62
CA THR A 426 -25.86 29.67 -47.93
C THR A 426 -25.03 28.70 -48.77
N THR A 427 -25.70 27.91 -49.62
CA THR A 427 -25.03 27.05 -50.62
C THR A 427 -24.79 27.81 -51.92
N GLY A 428 -23.86 27.33 -52.74
CA GLY A 428 -23.56 27.89 -54.06
C GLY A 428 -22.07 27.95 -54.38
N THR A 429 -21.74 28.62 -55.49
CA THR A 429 -20.34 28.83 -55.90
C THR A 429 -19.80 30.10 -55.25
N TYR A 430 -18.90 29.93 -54.28
CA TYR A 430 -18.09 30.99 -53.72
C TYR A 430 -16.89 31.27 -54.65
N LEU A 431 -16.46 32.53 -54.73
CA LEU A 431 -15.25 32.90 -55.49
C LEU A 431 -14.08 33.04 -54.52
N VAL A 432 -13.08 32.16 -54.66
CA VAL A 432 -11.81 32.23 -53.94
C VAL A 432 -10.79 32.99 -54.79
N ILE A 433 -10.08 33.92 -54.18
CA ILE A 433 -9.06 34.73 -54.85
C ILE A 433 -7.74 34.59 -54.08
N SER A 434 -6.72 34.05 -54.71
CA SER A 434 -5.35 33.95 -54.16
C SER A 434 -4.41 34.87 -54.94
N SER A 435 -3.61 35.70 -54.27
CA SER A 435 -2.69 36.64 -54.94
C SER A 435 -1.33 36.73 -54.26
N LEU A 436 -0.26 36.83 -55.05
CA LEU A 436 1.12 36.90 -54.56
C LEU A 436 1.59 38.36 -54.43
N GLU A 437 1.63 38.90 -53.21
CA GLU A 437 1.97 40.33 -52.98
C GLU A 437 3.49 40.60 -53.04
N SER A 438 4.30 39.61 -52.67
CA SER A 438 5.75 39.68 -52.82
C SER A 438 6.34 38.32 -53.19
N SER A 439 6.91 38.23 -54.39
CA SER A 439 7.97 37.28 -54.74
C SER A 439 9.03 37.96 -55.61
N TYR A 440 10.21 37.33 -55.69
CA TYR A 440 11.27 37.71 -56.64
C TYR A 440 11.35 36.78 -57.86
N ASP A 441 10.88 35.54 -57.72
CA ASP A 441 10.80 34.56 -58.80
C ASP A 441 9.35 34.12 -59.04
N ALA A 442 9.15 33.27 -60.05
CA ALA A 442 7.94 32.49 -60.21
C ALA A 442 7.82 31.43 -59.10
N ARG A 443 6.58 31.14 -58.69
CA ARG A 443 6.21 30.21 -57.60
C ARG A 443 5.03 29.34 -57.96
N ASN A 444 4.88 28.24 -57.24
CA ASN A 444 3.68 27.41 -57.30
C ASN A 444 2.73 27.83 -56.17
N ILE A 445 1.54 28.35 -56.50
CA ILE A 445 0.49 28.55 -55.49
C ILE A 445 -0.40 27.30 -55.44
N SER A 446 -0.48 26.71 -54.27
CA SER A 446 -1.43 25.65 -53.96
C SER A 446 -2.56 26.20 -53.11
N THR A 447 -3.80 25.83 -53.45
CA THR A 447 -5.01 26.16 -52.70
C THR A 447 -5.80 24.90 -52.41
N SER A 448 -6.29 24.73 -51.17
CA SER A 448 -7.10 23.58 -50.77
C SER A 448 -8.34 23.93 -49.95
N SER A 449 -9.37 23.09 -50.09
CA SER A 449 -10.66 23.21 -49.42
C SER A 449 -11.34 21.83 -49.27
N PRO A 450 -12.25 21.61 -48.29
CA PRO A 450 -13.08 20.41 -48.24
C PRO A 450 -14.10 20.30 -49.39
N TYR A 451 -14.46 21.42 -50.03
CA TYR A 451 -15.39 21.44 -51.17
C TYR A 451 -14.64 21.54 -52.52
N PRO A 452 -15.25 21.11 -53.65
CA PRO A 452 -14.60 21.12 -54.96
C PRO A 452 -14.12 22.51 -55.40
N LEU A 453 -12.84 22.60 -55.76
CA LEU A 453 -12.18 23.78 -56.34
C LEU A 453 -11.97 23.58 -57.85
N VAL A 454 -12.44 24.53 -58.65
CA VAL A 454 -12.17 24.63 -60.10
C VAL A 454 -11.38 25.91 -60.37
N VAL A 455 -10.21 25.82 -61.01
CA VAL A 455 -9.45 27.01 -61.43
C VAL A 455 -10.20 27.69 -62.57
N ARG A 456 -10.53 28.97 -62.42
CA ARG A 456 -11.13 29.80 -63.48
C ARG A 456 -10.03 30.46 -64.28
N ASN A 457 -10.10 30.45 -65.61
CA ASN A 457 -9.08 31.10 -66.43
C ASN A 457 -9.19 32.62 -66.32
N LYS A 458 -8.04 33.31 -66.41
CA LYS A 458 -7.94 34.78 -66.36
C LYS A 458 -8.73 35.47 -67.49
N SER A 459 -9.05 34.75 -68.57
CA SER A 459 -9.92 35.17 -69.67
C SER A 459 -11.41 35.26 -69.31
N ASP A 460 -11.85 34.53 -68.29
CA ASP A 460 -13.26 34.23 -68.05
C ASP A 460 -13.89 35.21 -67.02
N ILE A 461 -13.18 36.31 -66.74
CA ILE A 461 -13.45 37.23 -65.63
C ILE A 461 -13.77 38.62 -66.19
N SER A 462 -15.02 39.06 -66.01
CA SER A 462 -15.45 40.40 -66.41
C SER A 462 -14.82 41.47 -65.51
N PRO A 463 -14.20 42.55 -66.04
CA PRO A 463 -13.31 43.43 -65.29
C PRO A 463 -13.97 44.41 -64.29
N ASN A 464 -15.27 44.29 -64.00
CA ASN A 464 -16.03 45.29 -63.23
C ASN A 464 -16.07 45.05 -61.70
N ALA A 465 -15.23 44.18 -61.14
CA ALA A 465 -15.38 43.67 -59.77
C ALA A 465 -14.40 44.24 -58.70
N THR A 466 -13.64 45.29 -58.99
CA THR A 466 -12.56 45.77 -58.10
C THR A 466 -13.08 46.67 -56.96
N ARG A 467 -12.71 46.34 -55.71
CA ARG A 467 -13.22 46.94 -54.46
C ARG A 467 -12.41 48.16 -53.99
N ALA A 468 -13.06 49.07 -53.25
CA ALA A 468 -12.43 50.22 -52.58
C ALA A 468 -12.06 49.91 -51.11
N SER A 469 -11.14 50.69 -50.52
CA SER A 469 -10.57 50.47 -49.17
C SER A 469 -10.77 51.65 -48.22
N THR A 470 -11.00 51.36 -46.93
CA THR A 470 -11.07 52.33 -45.82
C THR A 470 -10.52 51.73 -44.52
N ASP A 471 -9.70 52.49 -43.78
CA ASP A 471 -9.02 52.05 -42.55
C ASP A 471 -9.88 52.20 -41.27
N SER A 472 -9.38 51.67 -40.14
CA SER A 472 -9.92 51.95 -38.79
C SER A 472 -8.86 51.79 -37.67
N PRO A 473 -9.01 52.45 -36.50
CA PRO A 473 -7.93 52.64 -35.52
C PRO A 473 -8.03 51.77 -34.24
N GLN A 474 -6.93 51.73 -33.46
CA GLN A 474 -6.76 50.90 -32.24
C GLN A 474 -7.13 51.60 -30.91
N ILE A 475 -7.26 50.80 -29.84
CA ILE A 475 -7.53 51.22 -28.45
C ILE A 475 -6.49 50.55 -27.49
N PRO A 476 -5.96 51.24 -26.46
CA PRO A 476 -4.93 50.71 -25.55
C PRO A 476 -5.46 50.03 -24.26
N PRO A 477 -4.64 49.20 -23.56
CA PRO A 477 -5.05 48.39 -22.40
C PRO A 477 -4.77 49.03 -21.01
N THR A 478 -5.39 48.46 -19.95
CA THR A 478 -5.27 48.88 -18.53
C THR A 478 -4.55 47.84 -17.61
N PRO A 479 -3.97 48.26 -16.46
CA PRO A 479 -3.02 47.47 -15.67
C PRO A 479 -3.61 46.67 -14.47
N LYS A 480 -2.75 45.92 -13.77
CA LYS A 480 -3.06 44.91 -12.73
C LYS A 480 -2.43 45.26 -11.35
N PRO A 481 -3.12 45.09 -10.20
CA PRO A 481 -2.63 45.46 -8.85
C PRO A 481 -1.89 44.32 -8.09
N SER A 482 -1.39 44.60 -6.87
CA SER A 482 -0.41 43.79 -6.12
C SER A 482 -0.71 43.59 -4.61
N LEU A 483 0.20 42.88 -3.91
CA LEU A 483 0.13 42.30 -2.54
C LEU A 483 0.23 43.29 -1.36
N PRO A 484 -0.17 42.85 -0.14
CA PRO A 484 0.49 43.20 1.13
C PRO A 484 0.98 41.97 1.96
N VAL A 485 1.71 42.20 3.07
CA VAL A 485 2.55 41.22 3.83
C VAL A 485 2.56 41.53 5.36
N PHE A 486 3.13 40.65 6.22
CA PHE A 486 3.64 40.83 7.63
C PHE A 486 2.68 40.57 8.83
N PRO A 487 3.15 40.38 10.12
CA PRO A 487 4.45 39.85 10.66
C PRO A 487 4.40 38.99 11.99
N ILE A 488 5.54 38.37 12.39
CA ILE A 488 6.08 38.14 13.79
C ILE A 488 5.39 37.11 14.76
N ALA A 489 5.95 36.69 15.93
CA ALA A 489 7.18 35.90 16.26
C ALA A 489 7.32 35.59 17.81
N VAL A 490 8.30 34.74 18.23
CA VAL A 490 8.96 34.64 19.59
C VAL A 490 8.17 34.01 20.81
N SER A 491 8.76 33.39 21.88
CA SER A 491 9.89 32.42 22.07
C SER A 491 10.01 31.87 23.54
N ALA A 492 10.66 30.70 23.76
CA ALA A 492 11.27 30.15 25.02
C ALA A 492 10.34 29.73 26.21
N GLY A 493 10.74 28.93 27.25
CA GLY A 493 11.96 28.09 27.45
C GLY A 493 12.11 27.38 28.86
N VAL A 494 12.49 26.08 28.84
CA VAL A 494 13.40 25.21 29.71
C VAL A 494 13.62 25.37 31.26
N THR A 495 13.88 24.22 31.96
CA THR A 495 14.65 23.96 33.25
C THR A 495 13.93 24.13 34.63
N ALA A 496 14.30 23.56 35.82
CA ALA A 496 15.46 22.78 36.34
C ALA A 496 15.16 21.79 37.55
N MET A 497 16.16 21.39 38.37
CA MET A 497 16.17 20.31 39.42
C MET A 497 16.72 20.75 40.83
N VAL A 498 16.81 19.80 41.81
CA VAL A 498 17.64 19.75 43.08
C VAL A 498 17.00 20.35 44.37
N GLY A 499 17.18 19.86 45.64
CA GLY A 499 17.72 18.57 46.19
C GLY A 499 18.19 18.57 47.69
N ILE A 500 18.26 17.37 48.32
CA ILE A 500 19.13 16.90 49.46
C ILE A 500 18.80 17.24 50.97
N ALA A 501 19.12 16.27 51.87
CA ALA A 501 19.11 16.25 53.38
C ALA A 501 17.73 16.07 54.09
N ALA A 502 17.54 15.60 55.35
CA ALA A 502 18.27 14.75 56.37
C ALA A 502 17.19 14.18 57.38
N ALA A 503 17.37 13.56 58.58
CA ALA A 503 18.47 13.25 59.52
C ALA A 503 18.18 11.97 60.40
N ILE A 504 18.60 11.89 61.69
CA ILE A 504 18.67 10.69 62.59
C ILE A 504 18.28 11.10 64.06
N PRO A 505 17.55 10.33 64.93
CA PRO A 505 17.68 8.88 65.20
C PRO A 505 16.40 8.01 65.36
N GLY A 506 16.57 6.70 65.13
CA GLY A 506 15.61 5.62 65.45
C GLY A 506 15.90 4.35 64.64
N ASN A 507 16.07 3.19 65.30
CA ASN A 507 16.68 1.97 64.71
C ASN A 507 16.16 1.63 63.28
N PRO A 508 16.99 1.80 62.23
CA PRO A 508 16.48 1.86 60.85
C PRO A 508 16.34 0.52 60.14
N ALA A 509 16.96 -0.59 60.58
CA ALA A 509 17.09 -1.78 59.72
C ALA A 509 15.74 -2.40 59.29
N LEU A 510 14.80 -2.57 60.23
CA LEU A 510 13.47 -3.15 59.96
C LEU A 510 12.53 -2.16 59.26
N ASN A 511 12.59 -0.88 59.63
CA ASN A 511 11.78 0.16 59.00
C ASN A 511 12.29 0.56 57.62
N CYS A 512 13.58 0.42 57.34
CA CYS A 512 14.15 0.55 56.01
C CYS A 512 13.71 -0.62 55.13
N LEU A 513 13.64 -1.85 55.65
CA LEU A 513 13.09 -2.98 54.90
C LEU A 513 11.60 -2.81 54.59
N SER A 514 10.79 -2.34 55.55
CA SER A 514 9.35 -2.09 55.30
C SER A 514 9.09 -0.85 54.45
N TYR A 515 9.90 0.21 54.58
CA TYR A 515 9.85 1.39 53.71
C TYR A 515 10.36 1.10 52.30
N HIS A 516 11.38 0.26 52.13
CA HIS A 516 11.80 -0.20 50.81
C HIS A 516 10.83 -1.21 50.22
N TRP A 517 10.18 -2.09 51.00
CA TRP A 517 9.05 -2.87 50.49
C TRP A 517 7.91 -1.95 50.06
N ARG A 518 7.51 -0.98 50.88
CA ARG A 518 6.46 -0.02 50.49
C ARG A 518 6.88 0.88 49.33
N LYS A 519 8.17 1.19 49.16
CA LYS A 519 8.68 1.92 47.98
C LYS A 519 8.76 1.04 46.75
N ILE A 520 9.11 -0.23 46.87
CA ILE A 520 9.06 -1.23 45.79
C ILE A 520 7.61 -1.49 45.40
N ASP A 521 6.68 -1.53 46.34
CA ASP A 521 5.24 -1.69 46.09
C ASP A 521 4.61 -0.38 45.57
N GLU A 522 5.05 0.80 46.01
CA GLU A 522 4.73 2.10 45.39
C GLU A 522 5.30 2.20 43.96
N LEU A 523 6.49 1.64 43.70
CA LEU A 523 7.14 1.63 42.38
C LEU A 523 6.51 0.58 41.45
N ILE A 524 6.17 -0.61 41.95
CA ILE A 524 5.48 -1.67 41.21
C ILE A 524 4.03 -1.26 40.96
N ASN A 525 3.27 -0.78 41.95
CA ASN A 525 1.94 -0.24 41.71
C ASN A 525 1.97 1.12 40.98
N GLY A 526 3.11 1.80 40.92
CA GLY A 526 3.33 2.99 40.10
C GLY A 526 3.59 2.62 38.64
N PHE A 527 4.45 1.63 38.39
CA PHE A 527 4.75 1.03 37.10
C PHE A 527 3.52 0.33 36.52
N LEU A 528 2.79 -0.45 37.34
CA LEU A 528 1.50 -1.03 37.01
C LEU A 528 0.37 0.00 36.90
N ARG A 529 0.50 1.23 37.45
CA ARG A 529 -0.40 2.36 37.14
C ARG A 529 0.04 3.19 35.94
N ALA A 530 1.31 3.14 35.53
CA ALA A 530 1.82 3.79 34.32
C ALA A 530 1.57 2.92 33.08
N ILE A 531 1.96 1.64 33.13
CA ILE A 531 1.58 0.60 32.17
C ILE A 531 0.07 0.40 32.22
N GLY A 532 -0.49 0.13 33.39
CA GLY A 532 -1.93 -0.04 33.54
C GLY A 532 -2.71 1.20 33.14
N GLY A 533 -2.24 2.42 33.39
CA GLY A 533 -2.89 3.65 32.91
C GLY A 533 -2.83 3.84 31.39
N LYS A 534 -1.67 3.58 30.77
CA LYS A 534 -1.51 3.60 29.30
C LYS A 534 -2.29 2.49 28.60
N ILE A 535 -2.48 1.33 29.25
CA ILE A 535 -3.34 0.24 28.78
C ILE A 535 -4.82 0.56 29.06
N TYR A 536 -5.17 1.10 30.23
CA TYR A 536 -6.54 1.40 30.64
C TYR A 536 -7.16 2.46 29.72
N LYS A 537 -6.46 3.57 29.43
CA LYS A 537 -6.88 4.53 28.39
C LYS A 537 -6.96 3.94 26.97
N LYS A 538 -6.36 2.78 26.72
CA LYS A 538 -6.39 2.06 25.43
C LYS A 538 -7.42 0.91 25.39
N PHE A 539 -8.03 0.57 26.53
CA PHE A 539 -8.98 -0.54 26.69
C PHE A 539 -10.23 -0.17 27.51
N GLU A 540 -10.46 1.12 27.77
CA GLU A 540 -11.40 1.63 28.79
C GLU A 540 -12.84 1.11 28.65
N HIS A 541 -13.27 0.86 27.41
CA HIS A 541 -14.59 0.38 27.01
C HIS A 541 -14.76 -1.15 27.04
N THR A 542 -13.71 -1.95 27.24
CA THR A 542 -13.85 -3.43 27.32
C THR A 542 -14.05 -3.91 28.75
N ASN A 543 -15.32 -3.98 29.17
CA ASN A 543 -15.73 -4.55 30.46
C ASN A 543 -15.17 -5.97 30.71
N LYS A 544 -14.97 -6.78 29.64
CA LYS A 544 -14.32 -8.09 29.71
C LYS A 544 -12.86 -8.01 30.17
N PHE A 545 -12.08 -7.01 29.72
CA PHE A 545 -10.69 -6.83 30.13
C PHE A 545 -10.57 -6.27 31.57
N LYS A 546 -11.44 -5.34 31.95
CA LYS A 546 -11.61 -4.92 33.37
C LYS A 546 -11.96 -6.11 34.27
N CYS A 547 -12.82 -7.01 33.82
CA CYS A 547 -13.17 -8.24 34.55
C CYS A 547 -11.99 -9.22 34.64
N LEU A 548 -11.25 -9.44 33.54
CA LEU A 548 -10.06 -10.30 33.52
C LEU A 548 -8.97 -9.78 34.47
N LEU A 549 -8.62 -8.49 34.42
CA LEU A 549 -7.63 -7.90 35.33
C LEU A 549 -8.10 -7.97 36.79
N ASN A 550 -9.37 -7.69 37.09
CA ASN A 550 -9.90 -7.88 38.45
C ASN A 550 -9.85 -9.35 38.89
N THR A 551 -10.12 -10.28 37.99
CA THR A 551 -10.12 -11.73 38.29
C THR A 551 -8.70 -12.22 38.53
N LEU A 552 -7.74 -11.85 37.68
CA LEU A 552 -6.32 -12.17 37.86
C LEU A 552 -5.75 -11.52 39.12
N ALA A 553 -6.04 -10.24 39.39
CA ALA A 553 -5.61 -9.56 40.61
C ALA A 553 -6.22 -10.19 41.87
N LYS A 554 -7.51 -10.55 41.86
CA LYS A 554 -8.16 -11.28 42.96
C LYS A 554 -7.62 -12.70 43.11
N LEU A 555 -7.25 -13.37 42.03
CA LEU A 555 -6.63 -14.70 42.07
C LEU A 555 -5.22 -14.63 42.65
N TRP A 556 -4.41 -13.64 42.25
CA TRP A 556 -3.10 -13.34 42.84
C TRP A 556 -3.22 -13.01 44.32
N ALA A 557 -4.07 -12.05 44.68
CA ALA A 557 -4.32 -11.67 46.08
C ALA A 557 -4.88 -12.80 46.94
N LYS A 558 -5.50 -13.83 46.33
CA LYS A 558 -5.99 -15.04 47.02
C LYS A 558 -4.90 -16.11 47.15
N LEU A 559 -4.10 -16.35 46.12
CA LEU A 559 -2.93 -17.24 46.14
C LEU A 559 -1.86 -16.77 47.13
N PHE A 560 -1.68 -15.45 47.24
CA PHE A 560 -0.80 -14.80 48.22
C PHE A 560 -1.58 -14.19 49.40
N SER A 561 -2.80 -14.67 49.68
CA SER A 561 -3.57 -14.18 50.83
C SER A 561 -2.93 -14.57 52.15
N VAL A 562 -2.98 -13.66 53.12
CA VAL A 562 -2.48 -13.91 54.49
C VAL A 562 -3.21 -15.12 55.09
N ASP A 563 -4.51 -15.29 54.87
CA ASP A 563 -5.29 -16.45 55.29
C ASP A 563 -4.81 -17.78 54.70
N MET A 564 -4.47 -17.81 53.40
CA MET A 564 -3.94 -19.01 52.77
C MET A 564 -2.56 -19.35 53.32
N MET A 565 -1.69 -18.34 53.48
CA MET A 565 -0.37 -18.52 54.09
C MET A 565 -0.44 -18.89 55.58
N GLN A 566 -1.41 -18.39 56.34
CA GLN A 566 -1.66 -18.75 57.74
C GLN A 566 -2.21 -20.17 57.90
N LYS A 567 -3.15 -20.61 57.07
CA LYS A 567 -3.57 -22.02 57.03
C LYS A 567 -2.43 -22.93 56.56
N TRP A 568 -1.53 -22.42 55.72
CA TRP A 568 -0.28 -23.09 55.38
C TRP A 568 0.82 -22.93 56.45
N SER A 569 0.62 -22.22 57.57
CA SER A 569 1.67 -21.84 58.53
C SER A 569 1.93 -22.82 59.68
N GLN A 570 0.92 -23.55 60.17
CA GLN A 570 0.96 -24.40 61.40
C GLN A 570 1.89 -25.66 61.39
N ASN A 571 3.20 -25.56 61.07
CA ASN A 571 4.19 -26.65 61.15
C ASN A 571 5.62 -26.13 60.83
N ASN A 572 6.31 -25.56 61.82
CA ASN A 572 7.23 -24.44 61.56
C ASN A 572 8.53 -24.79 60.82
N GLU A 573 9.27 -25.83 61.19
CA GLU A 573 10.63 -26.09 60.64
C GLU A 573 10.61 -26.40 59.14
N ILE A 574 9.73 -27.31 58.71
CA ILE A 574 9.53 -27.70 57.30
C ILE A 574 9.13 -26.49 56.43
N LYS A 575 8.62 -25.42 57.03
CA LYS A 575 8.15 -24.22 56.33
C LYS A 575 9.25 -23.20 56.12
N VAL A 576 10.19 -23.04 57.06
CA VAL A 576 11.33 -22.15 56.87
C VAL A 576 12.19 -22.63 55.70
N GLU A 577 12.50 -23.93 55.60
CA GLU A 577 13.21 -24.49 54.43
C GLU A 577 12.47 -24.16 53.11
N ARG A 578 11.15 -24.38 53.03
CA ARG A 578 10.34 -24.17 51.82
C ARG A 578 10.24 -22.71 51.39
N HIS A 579 10.08 -21.76 52.32
CA HIS A 579 10.01 -20.34 51.97
C HIS A 579 11.37 -19.84 51.45
N ILE A 580 12.48 -20.23 52.10
CA ILE A 580 13.84 -19.93 51.63
C ILE A 580 14.07 -20.53 50.23
N GLU A 581 13.54 -21.72 49.96
CA GLU A 581 13.67 -22.39 48.66
C GLU A 581 12.86 -21.69 47.55
N ILE A 582 11.62 -21.27 47.83
CA ILE A 582 10.82 -20.46 46.90
C ILE A 582 11.52 -19.12 46.59
N ILE A 583 12.08 -18.46 47.59
CA ILE A 583 12.86 -17.22 47.41
C ILE A 583 14.08 -17.47 46.53
N ARG A 584 14.81 -18.58 46.71
CA ARG A 584 15.95 -18.95 45.85
C ARG A 584 15.53 -19.21 44.39
N LEU A 585 14.39 -19.87 44.16
CA LEU A 585 13.86 -20.12 42.82
C LEU A 585 13.48 -18.80 42.12
N ILE A 586 12.82 -17.88 42.83
CA ILE A 586 12.49 -16.54 42.33
C ILE A 586 13.76 -15.75 41.99
N LEU A 587 14.78 -15.79 42.85
CA LEU A 587 16.06 -15.12 42.60
C LEU A 587 16.79 -15.71 41.39
N ALA A 588 16.87 -17.04 41.26
CA ALA A 588 17.49 -17.70 40.11
C ALA A 588 16.76 -17.38 38.80
N GLY A 589 15.42 -17.41 38.81
CA GLY A 589 14.60 -17.01 37.67
C GLY A 589 14.78 -15.54 37.28
N GLY A 590 14.89 -14.63 38.26
CA GLY A 590 15.19 -13.22 38.01
C GLY A 590 16.60 -12.98 37.44
N ILE A 591 17.58 -13.78 37.85
CA ILE A 591 18.96 -13.75 37.33
C ILE A 591 19.00 -14.23 35.87
N LEU A 592 18.32 -15.33 35.55
CA LEU A 592 18.18 -15.82 34.18
C LEU A 592 17.42 -14.81 33.31
N PHE A 593 16.30 -14.27 33.80
CA PHE A 593 15.52 -13.27 33.08
C PHE A 593 16.37 -12.04 32.73
N LEU A 594 17.21 -11.58 33.67
CA LEU A 594 18.16 -10.48 33.43
C LEU A 594 19.22 -10.86 32.38
N ALA A 595 19.82 -12.06 32.48
CA ALA A 595 20.87 -12.49 31.55
C ALA A 595 20.38 -12.61 30.10
N PHE A 596 19.24 -13.28 29.87
CA PHE A 596 18.61 -13.37 28.55
C PHE A 596 18.10 -12.00 28.05
N SER A 597 17.69 -11.10 28.96
CA SER A 597 17.36 -9.73 28.58
C SER A 597 18.59 -8.94 28.11
N LEU A 598 19.75 -9.09 28.75
CA LEU A 598 21.00 -8.44 28.36
C LEU A 598 21.51 -8.95 27.01
N GLU A 599 21.47 -10.27 26.80
CA GLU A 599 21.82 -10.94 25.55
C GLU A 599 20.96 -10.40 24.38
N ALA A 600 19.63 -10.46 24.51
CA ALA A 600 18.73 -10.03 23.44
C ALA A 600 18.71 -8.49 23.23
N CYS A 601 19.03 -7.69 24.26
CA CYS A 601 19.24 -6.23 24.11
C CYS A 601 20.56 -5.87 23.40
N ARG A 602 21.49 -6.82 23.22
CA ARG A 602 22.75 -6.59 22.49
C ARG A 602 22.60 -6.82 20.99
N GLU A 603 21.83 -7.83 20.58
CA GLU A 603 21.57 -8.10 19.15
C GLU A 603 20.55 -7.14 18.54
N THR A 604 19.62 -6.61 19.36
CA THR A 604 18.62 -5.63 18.90
C THR A 604 19.19 -4.22 18.88
N HIS A 605 19.49 -3.69 17.69
CA HIS A 605 19.92 -2.29 17.53
C HIS A 605 18.87 -1.33 18.13
N ILE A 606 19.29 -0.58 19.15
CA ILE A 606 18.42 0.12 20.11
C ILE A 606 17.54 1.21 19.47
N SER A 607 17.85 1.65 18.24
CA SER A 607 17.07 2.62 17.46
C SER A 607 15.65 2.15 17.09
N GLU A 608 15.37 0.84 17.09
CA GLU A 608 14.10 0.29 16.57
C GLU A 608 13.23 -0.40 17.65
N PHE A 609 13.19 0.14 18.88
CA PHE A 609 12.41 -0.41 20.00
C PHE A 609 10.88 -0.24 19.86
N GLY A 610 10.30 -0.95 18.90
CA GLY A 610 8.87 -1.22 18.83
C GLY A 610 8.41 -2.22 19.90
N ILE A 611 7.09 -2.44 19.98
CA ILE A 611 6.48 -3.38 20.93
C ILE A 611 6.89 -4.85 20.64
N LYS A 612 7.23 -5.18 19.39
CA LYS A 612 7.59 -6.55 18.97
C LYS A 612 8.92 -7.04 19.58
N PRO A 613 10.07 -6.33 19.47
CA PRO A 613 11.30 -6.67 20.21
C PRO A 613 11.07 -6.87 21.70
N LEU A 614 10.34 -5.97 22.37
CA LEU A 614 10.08 -6.09 23.81
C LEU A 614 9.29 -7.37 24.16
N LEU A 615 8.26 -7.71 23.38
CA LEU A 615 7.51 -8.96 23.57
C LEU A 615 8.37 -10.20 23.31
N PHE A 616 9.27 -10.17 22.32
CA PHE A 616 10.20 -11.26 22.05
C PHE A 616 11.17 -11.48 23.21
N ILE A 617 11.82 -10.41 23.69
CA ILE A 617 12.76 -10.44 24.83
C ILE A 617 12.07 -10.99 26.09
N VAL A 618 10.90 -10.45 26.45
CA VAL A 618 10.13 -10.89 27.63
C VAL A 618 9.70 -12.35 27.51
N SER A 619 9.37 -12.82 26.30
CA SER A 619 8.98 -14.21 26.05
C SER A 619 10.16 -15.17 26.14
N LEU A 620 11.29 -14.85 25.51
CA LEU A 620 12.53 -15.63 25.58
C LEU A 620 12.99 -15.79 27.03
N ALA A 621 13.06 -14.68 27.76
CA ALA A 621 13.44 -14.65 29.17
C ALA A 621 12.45 -15.44 30.06
N PHE A 622 11.15 -15.41 29.78
CA PHE A 622 10.14 -16.21 30.48
C PHE A 622 10.29 -17.72 30.22
N PHE A 623 10.47 -18.14 28.97
CA PHE A 623 10.58 -19.56 28.62
C PHE A 623 11.94 -20.16 29.01
N ALA A 624 13.02 -19.39 28.98
CA ALA A 624 14.32 -19.83 29.49
C ALA A 624 14.31 -19.98 31.02
N MET A 625 13.65 -19.06 31.74
CA MET A 625 13.35 -19.24 33.18
C MET A 625 12.52 -20.51 33.44
N LEU A 626 11.51 -20.78 32.60
CA LEU A 626 10.67 -21.98 32.71
C LEU A 626 11.47 -23.27 32.45
N ALA A 627 12.45 -23.24 31.55
CA ALA A 627 13.34 -24.35 31.27
C ALA A 627 14.23 -24.69 32.49
N GLU A 628 14.92 -23.72 33.10
CA GLU A 628 15.70 -23.98 34.34
C GLU A 628 14.80 -24.46 35.48
N ILE A 629 13.77 -23.66 35.83
CA ILE A 629 12.97 -23.91 37.02
C ILE A 629 12.18 -25.20 36.89
N GLY A 630 11.65 -25.51 35.71
CA GLY A 630 10.95 -26.76 35.44
C GLY A 630 11.86 -27.98 35.44
N HIS A 631 13.06 -27.86 34.86
CA HIS A 631 14.10 -28.90 34.90
C HIS A 631 14.49 -29.27 36.33
N ASP A 632 14.87 -28.26 37.12
CA ASP A 632 15.31 -28.46 38.50
C ASP A 632 14.18 -29.01 39.38
N PHE A 633 12.96 -28.50 39.20
CA PHE A 633 11.79 -28.99 39.92
C PHE A 633 11.40 -30.42 39.53
N ALA A 634 11.63 -30.84 38.28
CA ALA A 634 11.45 -32.22 37.84
C ALA A 634 12.46 -33.16 38.53
N ILE A 635 13.76 -32.82 38.54
CA ILE A 635 14.81 -33.57 39.28
C ILE A 635 14.40 -33.71 40.75
N LYS A 636 14.02 -32.61 41.38
CA LYS A 636 13.58 -32.58 42.78
C LYS A 636 12.37 -33.48 43.04
N ILE A 637 11.34 -33.43 42.19
CA ILE A 637 10.16 -34.29 42.30
C ILE A 637 10.54 -35.76 42.13
N SER A 638 11.29 -36.10 41.07
CA SER A 638 11.69 -37.47 40.77
C SER A 638 12.51 -38.06 41.92
N HIS A 639 13.56 -37.36 42.35
CA HIS A 639 14.43 -37.78 43.46
C HIS A 639 13.69 -37.99 44.78
N ASN A 640 12.79 -37.06 45.16
CA ASN A 640 11.99 -37.19 46.37
C ASN A 640 10.92 -38.30 46.25
N SER A 641 10.39 -38.56 45.04
CA SER A 641 9.43 -39.66 44.81
C SER A 641 10.07 -41.05 44.91
N LEU A 642 11.38 -41.15 44.63
CA LEU A 642 12.18 -42.37 44.69
C LEU A 642 12.76 -42.67 46.09
N GLY A 643 12.59 -41.75 47.04
CA GLY A 643 12.92 -41.91 48.46
C GLY A 643 14.12 -41.11 48.97
N GLY A 644 14.83 -40.37 48.11
CA GLY A 644 15.92 -39.50 48.55
C GLY A 644 15.43 -38.14 49.06
N LYS A 645 16.33 -37.31 49.61
CA LYS A 645 16.05 -35.89 49.94
C LYS A 645 16.84 -34.97 48.98
N SER A 646 16.15 -33.96 48.43
CA SER A 646 16.70 -32.97 47.50
C SER A 646 16.19 -31.55 47.80
N ILE A 647 17.06 -30.55 47.66
CA ILE A 647 16.81 -29.14 48.00
C ILE A 647 17.46 -28.23 46.96
N PHE A 648 16.69 -27.31 46.37
CA PHE A 648 17.22 -26.30 45.46
C PHE A 648 18.12 -25.28 46.21
N LYS A 649 19.33 -25.05 45.66
CA LYS A 649 20.29 -24.07 46.19
C LYS A 649 20.84 -23.21 45.07
N ILE A 650 20.56 -21.92 45.13
CA ILE A 650 21.17 -20.90 44.27
C ILE A 650 22.71 -20.97 44.36
N SER A 651 23.38 -20.89 43.21
CA SER A 651 24.84 -20.90 43.11
C SER A 651 25.32 -19.47 42.92
N PHE A 652 25.97 -18.86 43.93
CA PHE A 652 26.43 -17.47 43.81
C PHE A 652 27.45 -17.29 42.67
N PHE A 653 28.40 -18.24 42.54
CA PHE A 653 29.34 -18.27 41.43
C PHE A 653 28.62 -18.47 40.08
N GLY A 654 27.72 -19.45 40.00
CA GLY A 654 27.00 -19.75 38.76
C GLY A 654 26.02 -18.63 38.32
N ALA A 655 25.43 -17.91 39.27
CA ALA A 655 24.64 -16.70 39.03
C ALA A 655 25.49 -15.56 38.44
N ILE A 656 26.70 -15.35 38.96
CA ILE A 656 27.66 -14.39 38.39
C ILE A 656 28.04 -14.80 36.96
N VAL A 657 28.35 -16.08 36.74
CA VAL A 657 28.63 -16.65 35.40
C VAL A 657 27.44 -16.42 34.45
N THR A 658 26.21 -16.65 34.92
CA THR A 658 24.97 -16.45 34.15
C THR A 658 24.83 -14.99 33.68
N ILE A 659 25.04 -14.01 34.56
CA ILE A 659 24.94 -12.58 34.21
C ILE A 659 26.08 -12.15 33.28
N ILE A 660 27.32 -12.55 33.57
CA ILE A 660 28.50 -12.18 32.77
C ILE A 660 28.41 -12.75 31.34
N SER A 661 28.02 -14.02 31.22
CA SER A 661 27.92 -14.69 29.92
C SER A 661 26.81 -14.09 29.04
N GLY A 662 25.65 -13.74 29.61
CA GLY A 662 24.60 -13.00 28.90
C GLY A 662 25.06 -11.65 28.33
N TRP A 663 25.92 -10.91 29.04
CA TRP A 663 26.56 -9.69 28.50
C TRP A 663 27.49 -10.01 27.32
N PHE A 664 28.23 -11.12 27.40
CA PHE A 664 29.07 -11.62 26.29
C PHE A 664 28.28 -12.25 25.13
N GLY A 665 26.96 -12.34 25.21
CA GLY A 665 26.09 -12.79 24.11
C GLY A 665 25.95 -14.31 24.01
N PHE A 666 26.05 -15.00 25.14
CA PHE A 666 25.69 -16.42 25.28
C PHE A 666 25.33 -16.70 26.76
N VAL A 667 24.10 -17.04 27.12
CA VAL A 667 23.79 -17.34 28.54
C VAL A 667 24.26 -18.75 28.94
N ILE A 668 25.27 -18.84 29.81
CA ILE A 668 25.59 -20.06 30.57
C ILE A 668 24.67 -20.13 31.79
N THR A 669 23.74 -21.05 31.75
CA THR A 669 22.64 -21.18 32.71
C THR A 669 23.09 -21.99 33.93
N ALA A 670 23.49 -21.29 34.99
CA ALA A 670 24.05 -21.90 36.20
C ALA A 670 23.59 -21.21 37.49
N ALA A 671 22.48 -20.48 37.45
CA ALA A 671 21.99 -19.71 38.60
C ALA A 671 21.53 -20.62 39.75
N GLY A 672 20.93 -21.77 39.41
CA GLY A 672 20.34 -22.74 40.34
C GLY A 672 21.13 -24.03 40.56
N GLY A 673 20.38 -25.10 40.84
CA GLY A 673 20.88 -26.46 41.11
C GLY A 673 20.17 -27.14 42.28
N THR A 674 19.44 -28.23 41.99
CA THR A 674 18.85 -29.15 42.97
C THR A 674 19.93 -30.01 43.59
N ARG A 675 20.32 -29.70 44.84
CA ARG A 675 21.28 -30.52 45.57
C ARG A 675 20.59 -31.70 46.22
N ILE A 676 20.96 -32.89 45.77
CA ILE A 676 20.74 -34.17 46.44
C ILE A 676 21.52 -34.16 47.76
N SER A 677 20.86 -34.45 48.89
CA SER A 677 21.51 -34.53 50.22
C SER A 677 21.69 -35.97 50.71
N ASN A 678 20.85 -36.88 50.23
CA ASN A 678 20.92 -38.30 50.53
C ASN A 678 20.97 -39.02 49.18
N LEU A 679 22.06 -39.72 48.89
CA LEU A 679 22.15 -40.59 47.71
C LEU A 679 21.06 -41.66 47.79
N ILE A 680 20.60 -42.12 46.64
CA ILE A 680 19.73 -43.29 46.53
C ILE A 680 20.65 -44.49 46.29
N ASP A 681 20.63 -45.51 47.15
CA ASP A 681 21.53 -46.69 47.11
C ASP A 681 21.44 -47.57 45.84
N ASN A 682 20.68 -47.11 44.83
CA ASN A 682 20.47 -47.77 43.56
C ASN A 682 20.75 -46.76 42.44
N SER A 683 21.88 -46.91 41.76
CA SER A 683 22.34 -46.00 40.71
C SER A 683 21.36 -45.87 39.53
N PHE A 684 20.56 -46.90 39.23
CA PHE A 684 19.51 -46.79 38.22
C PHE A 684 18.37 -45.84 38.65
N LYS A 685 17.99 -45.83 39.93
CA LYS A 685 17.07 -44.79 40.47
C LYS A 685 17.71 -43.40 40.43
N GLU A 686 19.01 -43.28 40.71
CA GLU A 686 19.74 -42.02 40.61
C GLU A 686 19.72 -41.47 39.16
N ALA A 687 19.94 -42.33 38.16
CA ALA A 687 19.79 -41.97 36.74
C ALA A 687 18.35 -41.58 36.35
N ILE A 688 17.31 -42.21 36.92
CA ILE A 688 15.90 -41.79 36.74
C ILE A 688 15.62 -40.43 37.42
N ALA A 689 16.28 -40.13 38.53
CA ALA A 689 16.19 -38.82 39.16
C ALA A 689 16.84 -37.73 38.28
N ALA A 690 18.11 -37.92 37.92
CA ALA A 690 18.88 -36.96 37.11
C ALA A 690 18.28 -36.73 35.71
N SER A 691 17.84 -37.79 35.01
CA SER A 691 17.26 -37.68 33.67
C SER A 691 15.94 -36.91 33.61
N SER A 692 15.22 -36.78 34.73
CA SER A 692 13.88 -36.18 34.72
C SER A 692 13.85 -34.69 34.36
N GLY A 693 14.93 -33.95 34.62
CA GLY A 693 15.08 -32.56 34.18
C GLY A 693 15.22 -32.45 32.66
N ALA A 694 16.08 -33.28 32.06
CA ALA A 694 16.23 -33.34 30.61
C ALA A 694 14.92 -33.81 29.92
N ILE A 695 14.23 -34.79 30.50
CA ILE A 695 12.92 -35.28 30.01
C ILE A 695 11.85 -34.18 30.05
N PHE A 696 11.79 -33.36 31.12
CA PHE A 696 10.87 -32.24 31.21
C PHE A 696 11.09 -31.24 30.06
N ASN A 697 12.34 -30.79 29.87
CA ASN A 697 12.70 -29.83 28.83
C ASN A 697 12.49 -30.40 27.40
N LEU A 698 12.84 -31.67 27.18
CA LEU A 698 12.57 -32.38 25.92
C LEU A 698 11.07 -32.41 25.59
N THR A 699 10.23 -32.69 26.58
CA THR A 699 8.77 -32.74 26.44
C THR A 699 8.18 -31.36 26.17
N MET A 700 8.63 -30.34 26.91
CA MET A 700 8.16 -28.96 26.75
C MET A 700 8.54 -28.40 25.37
N GLY A 701 9.78 -28.63 24.93
CA GLY A 701 10.27 -28.21 23.62
C GLY A 701 9.51 -28.87 22.47
N PHE A 702 9.31 -30.19 22.53
CA PHE A 702 8.50 -30.93 21.54
C PHE A 702 7.04 -30.44 21.50
N PHE A 703 6.42 -30.18 22.66
CA PHE A 703 5.05 -29.64 22.71
C PHE A 703 4.94 -28.25 22.09
N LEU A 704 5.88 -27.34 22.39
CA LEU A 704 5.92 -26.00 21.80
C LEU A 704 6.16 -26.05 20.28
N LEU A 705 7.01 -26.97 19.81
CA LEU A 705 7.25 -27.20 18.38
C LEU A 705 5.95 -27.66 17.69
N LEU A 706 5.24 -28.67 18.21
CA LEU A 706 3.94 -29.08 17.70
C LEU A 706 2.93 -27.93 17.71
N PHE A 707 2.80 -27.20 18.81
CA PHE A 707 1.86 -26.09 18.94
C PHE A 707 2.12 -25.01 17.87
N SER A 708 3.39 -24.65 17.63
CA SER A 708 3.76 -23.65 16.62
C SER A 708 3.41 -24.05 15.17
N ASN A 709 3.34 -25.36 14.88
CA ASN A 709 2.94 -25.89 13.58
C ASN A 709 1.41 -25.89 13.40
N TYR A 710 0.64 -26.11 14.47
CA TYR A 710 -0.82 -26.00 14.44
C TYR A 710 -1.33 -24.55 14.44
N PHE A 711 -0.57 -23.61 14.98
CA PHE A 711 -0.95 -22.18 15.08
C PHE A 711 0.12 -21.26 14.48
N PRO A 712 0.10 -20.99 13.15
CA PRO A 712 1.17 -20.30 12.44
C PRO A 712 1.57 -18.90 12.96
N ASP A 713 0.63 -18.14 13.55
CA ASP A 713 0.91 -16.85 14.18
C ASP A 713 1.83 -16.96 15.42
N PHE A 714 1.97 -18.17 15.96
CA PHE A 714 2.82 -18.49 17.11
C PHE A 714 4.14 -19.15 16.71
N LYS A 715 4.57 -19.07 15.44
CA LYS A 715 5.91 -19.53 15.01
C LYS A 715 7.07 -18.92 15.82
N TRP A 716 6.89 -17.74 16.42
CA TRP A 716 7.87 -17.15 17.33
C TRP A 716 8.12 -17.99 18.60
N LEU A 717 7.17 -18.83 19.03
CA LEU A 717 7.36 -19.79 20.14
C LEU A 717 8.42 -20.85 19.84
N VAL A 718 8.77 -21.10 18.58
CA VAL A 718 9.91 -21.97 18.23
C VAL A 718 11.19 -21.38 18.80
N PHE A 719 11.49 -20.13 18.46
CA PHE A 719 12.72 -19.44 18.86
C PHE A 719 12.71 -19.00 20.32
N THR A 720 11.60 -18.44 20.83
CA THR A 720 11.57 -18.01 22.25
C THR A 720 11.39 -19.16 23.23
N GLY A 721 10.81 -20.28 22.79
CA GLY A 721 10.28 -21.31 23.69
C GLY A 721 10.85 -22.71 23.46
N ALA A 722 10.64 -23.28 22.27
CA ALA A 722 11.07 -24.64 21.96
C ALA A 722 12.61 -24.76 21.93
N MET A 723 13.29 -23.79 21.29
CA MET A 723 14.74 -23.77 21.13
C MET A 723 15.50 -23.71 22.47
N PRO A 724 15.20 -22.80 23.43
CA PRO A 724 15.83 -22.85 24.75
C PRO A 724 15.61 -24.18 25.45
N ASN A 725 14.38 -24.71 25.47
CA ASN A 725 14.09 -25.98 26.14
C ASN A 725 14.90 -27.14 25.53
N LEU A 726 15.02 -27.23 24.21
CA LEU A 726 15.78 -28.31 23.55
C LEU A 726 17.30 -28.13 23.63
N ALA A 727 17.80 -26.89 23.65
CA ALA A 727 19.19 -26.58 24.00
C ALA A 727 19.52 -27.06 25.42
N TYR A 728 18.73 -26.63 26.42
CA TYR A 728 18.87 -27.04 27.81
C TYR A 728 18.82 -28.58 27.97
N ALA A 729 17.87 -29.25 27.31
CA ALA A 729 17.77 -30.72 27.33
C ALA A 729 19.04 -31.40 26.80
N THR A 730 19.68 -30.82 25.78
CA THR A 730 20.90 -31.38 25.18
C THR A 730 22.16 -31.08 25.99
N PHE A 731 22.30 -29.86 26.54
CA PHE A 731 23.47 -29.48 27.34
C PHE A 731 23.47 -30.11 28.73
N SER A 732 22.31 -30.24 29.41
CA SER A 732 22.20 -30.98 30.68
C SER A 732 22.57 -32.47 30.54
N LEU A 733 22.51 -33.02 29.33
CA LEU A 733 22.96 -34.37 29.03
C LEU A 733 24.45 -34.47 28.66
N PHE A 734 25.25 -33.40 28.73
CA PHE A 734 26.70 -33.54 28.53
C PHE A 734 27.36 -34.35 29.67
N PRO A 735 28.36 -35.22 29.38
CA PRO A 735 28.93 -36.18 30.33
C PRO A 735 29.96 -35.57 31.30
N ILE A 736 29.86 -34.27 31.59
CA ILE A 736 30.83 -33.46 32.31
C ILE A 736 30.17 -32.69 33.46
N TYR A 737 30.82 -32.62 34.62
CA TYR A 737 30.34 -31.83 35.75
C TYR A 737 30.34 -30.32 35.38
N PRO A 738 29.28 -29.55 35.66
CA PRO A 738 28.19 -29.82 36.61
C PRO A 738 26.99 -30.63 36.09
N PHE A 739 26.91 -30.94 34.79
CA PHE A 739 25.71 -31.45 34.13
C PHE A 739 25.32 -32.90 34.52
N GLU A 740 24.01 -33.14 34.47
CA GLU A 740 23.30 -34.37 34.89
C GLU A 740 23.70 -35.60 34.06
N GLY A 741 24.08 -35.41 32.80
CA GLY A 741 24.51 -36.46 31.88
C GLY A 741 25.59 -37.37 32.46
N ARG A 742 26.51 -36.80 33.26
CA ARG A 742 27.54 -37.55 34.01
C ARG A 742 26.93 -38.63 34.92
N ASP A 743 25.86 -38.31 35.63
CA ASP A 743 25.27 -39.17 36.65
C ASP A 743 24.22 -40.13 36.05
N ILE A 744 23.56 -39.72 34.96
CA ILE A 744 22.74 -40.62 34.14
C ILE A 744 23.61 -41.72 33.51
N ILE A 745 24.81 -41.41 32.98
CA ILE A 745 25.72 -42.44 32.43
C ILE A 745 26.13 -43.47 33.48
N LYS A 746 26.48 -43.05 34.70
CA LYS A 746 26.88 -43.96 35.80
C LYS A 746 25.77 -44.97 36.14
N GLY A 747 24.52 -44.52 36.16
CA GLY A 747 23.38 -45.37 36.52
C GLY A 747 22.80 -46.16 35.35
N ASN A 748 22.75 -45.57 34.15
CA ASN A 748 22.29 -46.20 32.92
C ASN A 748 22.73 -45.42 31.65
N CYS A 749 23.86 -45.85 31.07
CA CYS A 749 24.39 -45.30 29.81
C CYS A 749 23.43 -45.43 28.61
N ILE A 750 22.56 -46.44 28.58
CA ILE A 750 21.57 -46.62 27.49
C ILE A 750 20.47 -45.56 27.59
N LEU A 751 19.96 -45.29 28.80
CA LEU A 751 19.00 -44.21 29.06
C LEU A 751 19.59 -42.85 28.67
N TRP A 752 20.85 -42.60 29.03
CA TRP A 752 21.58 -41.40 28.60
C TRP A 752 21.62 -41.28 27.07
N GLY A 753 22.09 -42.32 26.36
CA GLY A 753 22.25 -42.28 24.91
C GLY A 753 20.93 -42.05 24.15
N ILE A 754 19.83 -42.66 24.61
CA ILE A 754 18.49 -42.44 24.04
C ILE A 754 18.06 -40.98 24.23
N LEU A 755 18.19 -40.43 25.43
CA LEU A 755 17.77 -39.06 25.72
C LEU A 755 18.63 -38.04 24.97
N PHE A 756 19.95 -38.24 24.91
CA PHE A 756 20.88 -37.35 24.24
C PHE A 756 20.67 -37.33 22.73
N PHE A 757 20.43 -38.50 22.11
CA PHE A 757 20.12 -38.58 20.69
C PHE A 757 18.78 -37.90 20.37
N LEU A 758 17.74 -38.11 21.18
CA LEU A 758 16.44 -37.47 20.97
C LEU A 758 16.49 -35.94 21.15
N SER A 759 17.18 -35.44 22.19
CA SER A 759 17.29 -33.99 22.40
C SER A 759 18.11 -33.33 21.30
N LEU A 760 19.24 -33.93 20.90
CA LEU A 760 20.07 -33.43 19.81
C LEU A 760 19.32 -33.45 18.47
N MET A 761 18.56 -34.51 18.17
CA MET A 761 17.74 -34.62 16.95
C MET A 761 16.68 -33.51 16.89
N PHE A 762 15.95 -33.24 17.98
CA PHE A 762 14.95 -32.17 17.99
C PHE A 762 15.57 -30.76 18.02
N TYR A 763 16.76 -30.60 18.61
CA TYR A 763 17.49 -29.33 18.57
C TYR A 763 18.01 -29.01 17.16
N LEU A 764 18.59 -30.01 16.47
CA LEU A 764 19.02 -29.92 15.07
C LEU A 764 17.87 -29.85 14.05
N LEU A 765 16.61 -30.05 14.48
CA LEU A 765 15.41 -29.87 13.64
C LEU A 765 14.88 -28.42 13.69
N ILE A 766 15.39 -27.60 14.60
CA ILE A 766 14.99 -26.19 14.79
C ILE A 766 16.06 -25.21 14.25
N LEU A 767 17.31 -25.66 14.14
CA LEU A 767 18.43 -24.95 13.50
C LEU A 767 18.37 -25.07 11.97
#